data_AF-A0A819F2Z1-F1
#
_entry.id   AF-A0A819F2Z1-F1
#
_cell.length_a   1.000
_cell.length_b   1.000
_cell.length_c   1.000
_cell.angle_alpha   90.00
_cell.angle_beta   90.00
_cell.angle_gamma   90.00
#
_symmetry.space_group_name_H-M   'P 1'
#
loop_
_entity.id
_entity.type
_entity.pdbx_description
1 polymer ?
#
loop_
_entity_poly.entity_id
_entity_poly.type
_entity_poly.pdbx_seq_one_letter_code
_entity_poly.pdbx_strand_id
1 'polypeptide(L)'
;MHKKTTIHKETIVGEKGETTVRIFSNETHQIFQRGQIDTFIMTVPKSLGPLNYIHIWHDNQNSQSSSSWFLKYMIIYDLQTLQKSYFICQKWFSIMKDDGQVERILPIAGDLQKSQLSHILSKHAYYNISDNHLWFSIFLRPQSNIFTRAQRCTCCFVLLLTSMLFNILYYDQENEIKTDKNNNGISLSLGPLYISPEQIIIGIIVELLTFLPSLLLVQLFRNVQPRQSHRNQISSSPEMPSKTKKQSVSEIANVNNKKKKKRKITFPWWCVYLGYILSLLLSIASIFFIVVKGIEFGDVKTQKWLTSSIISFFSSILLVQPLKIIALIIFFAYFIRKSQNDKEINETIDDNGDIYVDDNEEYLQSDKKSSPFIYRSKPNVHRLTKYQLDAIRNECIKEAKMWSIIKEILTYLCFICLLYVICFSNTNPNGFYQVQHLESFFLNTRQVDQDYTTITTIDDYWNWLENSFAENSRAQQWYNGEAPRNLSGFVNDKSNRLIGWIIMRQLRVKPQLCSNKQNLMLICENDYDLLNEEKDSFQPGWKLNNETVAQIDYSSTILQSFQYQNDDQLDSYITIGDFETYSSGGYVYEFRGRLNDIQTNLSKLHQLGWIDNKTRAVIIEFSLYNPNVQLFTSITLLTEFLSTGGIYPQYDFQPFSFESIIVCSWTSVGIYIWRYNEANRVGDLFKQTNGYAYINLQLAVYINDIYTYIIGFSCFFGTLKLVRFCRLNRRLSFVIETIHHARKDLVLFGMMFSIIFIAFICLFYLLFVSSLSTCATLMETAQMLFEILLMNFDGNAIVNASPFLGPFSFTLFILLGEFTCLNMFITIINDSLRFVRKNMRKSLNEDDMLVYMLHKFQYWIGFGRRSAIKRFEENEERMRSTYYEPVEHFPDKVNQLLDALDKVYIDQQTSIFEPKSSARAIYKKRYGMNKETVV
;
A
#
# COMPACT_ATOMS: atom_id res chain seq x y z
N MET A 1 3.10 -38.05 32.47
CA MET A 1 2.22 -37.26 31.58
C MET A 1 1.48 -36.24 32.43
N HIS A 2 1.59 -34.94 32.15
CA HIS A 2 0.75 -33.93 32.81
C HIS A 2 -0.03 -33.17 31.73
N LYS A 3 -1.36 -33.36 31.69
CA LYS A 3 -2.27 -32.51 30.92
C LYS A 3 -2.36 -31.16 31.66
N LYS A 4 -1.95 -30.08 30.99
CA LYS A 4 -1.94 -28.72 31.55
C LYS A 4 -3.24 -27.98 31.19
N THR A 5 -4.29 -28.13 31.99
CA THR A 5 -5.47 -27.27 31.98
C THR A 5 -5.37 -26.26 33.12
N THR A 6 -5.71 -24.98 32.85
CA THR A 6 -5.87 -23.98 33.91
C THR A 6 -6.98 -24.42 34.85
N ILE A 7 -6.71 -24.42 36.16
CA ILE A 7 -7.69 -24.83 37.16
C ILE A 7 -8.58 -23.63 37.45
N HIS A 8 -9.68 -23.51 36.71
CA HIS A 8 -10.72 -22.51 36.96
C HIS A 8 -11.49 -22.91 38.20
N LYS A 9 -11.68 -21.93 39.11
CA LYS A 9 -12.24 -22.14 40.44
C LYS A 9 -13.44 -21.23 40.67
N GLU A 10 -14.47 -21.81 41.27
CA GLU A 10 -15.70 -21.10 41.60
C GLU A 10 -16.18 -21.43 43.00
N THR A 11 -16.75 -20.43 43.67
CA THR A 11 -17.50 -20.56 44.91
C THR A 11 -18.83 -19.81 44.78
N ILE A 12 -19.94 -20.53 44.95
CA ILE A 12 -21.31 -19.98 44.90
C ILE A 12 -21.81 -19.75 46.32
N VAL A 13 -22.34 -18.55 46.58
CA VAL A 13 -22.90 -18.16 47.89
C VAL A 13 -24.38 -17.84 47.74
N GLY A 14 -25.22 -18.53 48.52
CA GLY A 14 -26.64 -18.23 48.69
C GLY A 14 -27.00 -17.97 50.15
N GLU A 15 -28.24 -17.54 50.41
CA GLU A 15 -28.70 -17.20 51.76
C GLU A 15 -28.53 -18.32 52.80
N LYS A 16 -28.61 -19.59 52.36
CA LYS A 16 -28.61 -20.77 53.25
C LYS A 16 -27.26 -21.49 53.31
N GLY A 17 -26.25 -21.01 52.58
CA GLY A 17 -24.90 -21.56 52.63
C GLY A 17 -24.03 -21.25 51.42
N GLU A 18 -22.79 -21.72 51.50
CA GLU A 18 -21.74 -21.57 50.49
C GLU A 18 -21.28 -22.95 49.99
N THR A 19 -20.96 -23.07 48.70
CA THR A 19 -20.38 -24.29 48.13
C THR A 19 -18.90 -24.42 48.48
N THR A 20 -18.37 -25.64 48.57
CA THR A 20 -16.90 -25.83 48.48
C THR A 20 -16.37 -25.38 47.12
N VAL A 21 -15.12 -24.90 47.09
CA VAL A 21 -14.43 -24.47 45.86
C VAL A 21 -14.49 -25.56 44.80
N ARG A 22 -15.17 -25.28 43.69
CA ARG A 22 -15.29 -26.18 42.54
C ARG A 22 -14.14 -25.96 41.59
N ILE A 23 -13.78 -27.02 40.86
CA ILE A 23 -12.71 -27.02 39.87
C ILE A 23 -13.33 -27.45 38.56
N PHE A 24 -13.21 -26.61 37.53
CA PHE A 24 -13.56 -26.97 36.17
C PHE A 24 -12.31 -27.50 35.46
N SER A 25 -12.28 -28.81 35.24
CA SER A 25 -11.24 -29.51 34.48
C SER A 25 -11.88 -30.67 33.74
N ASN A 26 -11.65 -30.77 32.44
CA ASN A 26 -12.11 -31.87 31.60
C ASN A 26 -10.88 -32.59 31.04
N GLU A 27 -10.87 -33.92 31.12
CA GLU A 27 -9.74 -34.74 30.66
C GLU A 27 -9.72 -34.98 29.14
N THR A 28 -10.86 -34.90 28.46
CA THR A 28 -11.04 -35.27 27.05
C THR A 28 -11.13 -34.04 26.12
N HIS A 29 -11.67 -32.92 26.58
CA HIS A 29 -11.91 -31.70 25.79
C HIS A 29 -11.23 -30.43 26.35
N GLN A 30 -10.89 -29.49 25.46
CA GLN A 30 -10.40 -28.16 25.85
C GLN A 30 -11.58 -27.23 26.19
N ILE A 31 -11.73 -26.92 27.47
CA ILE A 31 -12.71 -25.97 28.03
C ILE A 31 -12.29 -24.49 27.87
N PHE A 32 -13.25 -23.58 27.99
CA PHE A 32 -13.12 -22.11 28.00
C PHE A 32 -12.46 -21.49 26.76
N GLN A 33 -12.70 -22.05 25.57
CA GLN A 33 -12.14 -21.48 24.34
C GLN A 33 -12.90 -20.23 23.86
N ARG A 34 -12.24 -19.41 23.04
CA ARG A 34 -12.80 -18.13 22.54
C ARG A 34 -14.14 -18.34 21.81
N GLY A 35 -15.21 -17.79 22.38
CA GLY A 35 -16.57 -17.85 21.81
C GLY A 35 -17.33 -19.16 22.07
N GLN A 36 -16.79 -20.03 22.93
CA GLN A 36 -17.46 -21.23 23.43
C GLN A 36 -18.39 -20.87 24.61
N ILE A 37 -19.46 -21.65 24.77
CA ILE A 37 -20.23 -21.73 26.02
C ILE A 37 -19.94 -23.13 26.56
N ASP A 38 -19.51 -23.22 27.80
CA ASP A 38 -19.31 -24.48 28.50
C ASP A 38 -20.39 -24.63 29.56
N THR A 39 -21.05 -25.80 29.58
CA THR A 39 -22.09 -26.17 30.54
C THR A 39 -21.51 -27.22 31.49
N PHE A 40 -21.84 -27.10 32.77
CA PHE A 40 -21.40 -28.03 33.81
C PHE A 40 -22.57 -28.36 34.74
N ILE A 41 -22.80 -29.65 34.99
CA ILE A 41 -23.77 -30.10 36.00
C ILE A 41 -23.04 -30.28 37.33
N MET A 42 -23.54 -29.63 38.39
CA MET A 42 -22.95 -29.69 39.73
C MET A 42 -23.97 -30.10 40.79
N THR A 43 -23.53 -30.94 41.72
CA THR A 43 -24.31 -31.40 42.87
C THR A 43 -23.87 -30.69 44.15
N VAL A 44 -24.82 -30.30 45.00
CA VAL A 44 -24.58 -29.62 46.28
C VAL A 44 -25.28 -30.42 47.39
N PRO A 45 -24.62 -30.70 48.53
CA PRO A 45 -25.17 -31.59 49.58
C PRO A 45 -26.36 -31.00 50.34
N LYS A 46 -26.61 -29.68 50.23
CA LYS A 46 -27.76 -28.95 50.80
C LYS A 46 -28.19 -27.87 49.81
N SER A 47 -29.47 -27.51 49.80
CA SER A 47 -29.95 -26.38 48.99
C SER A 47 -29.38 -25.06 49.51
N LEU A 48 -28.86 -24.23 48.60
CA LEU A 48 -28.21 -22.95 48.91
C LEU A 48 -29.21 -21.81 49.20
N GLY A 49 -30.51 -22.02 48.95
CA GLY A 49 -31.50 -20.95 48.91
C GLY A 49 -31.36 -20.07 47.66
N PRO A 50 -31.98 -18.87 47.63
CA PRO A 50 -31.70 -17.91 46.59
C PRO A 50 -30.21 -17.50 46.66
N LEU A 51 -29.60 -17.33 45.49
CA LEU A 51 -28.18 -17.01 45.38
C LEU A 51 -27.96 -15.51 45.62
N ASN A 52 -26.80 -15.15 46.17
CA ASN A 52 -26.42 -13.75 46.41
C ASN A 52 -25.35 -13.31 45.41
N TYR A 53 -24.22 -14.03 45.40
CA TYR A 53 -23.09 -13.76 44.52
C TYR A 53 -22.30 -15.04 44.22
N ILE A 54 -21.47 -14.95 43.19
CA ILE A 54 -20.51 -15.97 42.81
C ILE A 54 -19.11 -15.37 42.84
N HIS A 55 -18.16 -16.10 43.39
CA HIS A 55 -16.74 -15.77 43.33
C HIS A 55 -16.04 -16.70 42.31
N ILE A 56 -15.44 -16.14 41.26
CA ILE A 56 -14.75 -16.88 40.19
C ILE A 56 -13.30 -16.40 40.12
N TRP A 57 -12.36 -17.34 39.94
CA TRP A 57 -10.97 -17.05 39.66
C TRP A 57 -10.29 -18.18 38.88
N HIS A 58 -9.04 -17.97 38.44
CA HIS A 58 -8.22 -19.04 37.87
C HIS A 58 -6.78 -18.98 38.39
N ASP A 59 -6.09 -20.12 38.31
CA ASP A 59 -4.74 -20.30 38.84
C ASP A 59 -3.61 -19.72 37.95
N ASN A 60 -3.94 -19.34 36.72
CA ASN A 60 -3.02 -18.78 35.71
C ASN A 60 -1.71 -19.58 35.53
N GLN A 61 -1.74 -20.91 35.74
CA GLN A 61 -0.53 -21.76 35.70
C GLN A 61 0.01 -22.02 34.28
N ASN A 62 -0.79 -21.76 33.25
CA ASN A 62 -0.32 -21.83 31.86
C ASN A 62 0.33 -20.51 31.45
N SER A 63 1.63 -20.56 31.12
CA SER A 63 2.41 -19.42 30.61
C SER A 63 1.97 -18.93 29.23
N GLN A 64 1.15 -19.69 28.51
CA GLN A 64 0.62 -19.33 27.21
C GLN A 64 -0.56 -18.33 27.33
N SER A 65 -0.76 -17.55 26.25
CA SER A 65 -1.86 -16.61 26.02
C SER A 65 -3.29 -17.14 26.26
N SER A 66 -3.45 -18.46 26.44
CA SER A 66 -4.73 -19.14 26.74
C SER A 66 -5.33 -18.82 28.12
N SER A 67 -4.53 -18.35 29.09
CA SER A 67 -5.04 -18.05 30.44
C SER A 67 -5.90 -16.78 30.51
N SER A 68 -5.91 -15.94 29.47
CA SER A 68 -6.69 -14.68 29.46
C SER A 68 -8.05 -14.86 28.80
N TRP A 69 -9.13 -14.84 29.59
CA TRP A 69 -10.50 -15.11 29.11
C TRP A 69 -11.45 -13.95 29.43
N PHE A 70 -12.48 -13.77 28.62
CA PHE A 70 -13.50 -12.72 28.81
C PHE A 70 -14.81 -13.38 29.23
N LEU A 71 -15.18 -13.23 30.51
CA LEU A 71 -16.47 -13.72 30.99
C LEU A 71 -17.55 -12.69 30.62
N LYS A 72 -18.43 -13.04 29.69
CA LYS A 72 -19.56 -12.17 29.32
C LYS A 72 -20.63 -12.21 30.41
N TYR A 73 -21.16 -13.39 30.68
CA TYR A 73 -22.14 -13.68 31.72
C TYR A 73 -22.07 -15.16 32.10
N MET A 74 -22.65 -15.52 33.23
CA MET A 74 -22.91 -16.88 33.68
C MET A 74 -24.40 -17.04 34.02
N ILE A 75 -24.93 -18.25 33.88
CA ILE A 75 -26.32 -18.59 34.23
C ILE A 75 -26.27 -19.84 35.11
N ILE A 76 -26.86 -19.77 36.30
CA ILE A 76 -27.17 -20.95 37.10
C ILE A 76 -28.64 -21.30 36.90
N TYR A 77 -28.90 -22.55 36.57
CA TYR A 77 -30.24 -23.12 36.49
C TYR A 77 -30.40 -24.12 37.63
N ASP A 78 -31.33 -23.86 38.54
CA ASP A 78 -31.68 -24.82 39.58
C ASP A 78 -32.66 -25.85 39.01
N LEU A 79 -32.20 -27.09 38.88
CA LEU A 79 -32.99 -28.21 38.37
C LEU A 79 -34.17 -28.59 39.29
N GLN A 80 -34.14 -28.20 40.58
CA GLN A 80 -35.22 -28.50 41.54
C GLN A 80 -36.34 -27.46 41.52
N THR A 81 -35.99 -26.17 41.41
CA THR A 81 -36.97 -25.07 41.42
C THR A 81 -37.28 -24.51 40.02
N LEU A 82 -36.56 -24.95 38.99
CA LEU A 82 -36.62 -24.46 37.60
C LEU A 82 -36.34 -22.95 37.46
N GLN A 83 -35.68 -22.32 38.45
CA GLN A 83 -35.34 -20.90 38.43
C GLN A 83 -33.98 -20.63 37.77
N LYS A 84 -33.86 -19.48 37.09
CA LYS A 84 -32.64 -19.03 36.41
C LYS A 84 -32.05 -17.80 37.10
N SER A 85 -30.86 -17.95 37.66
CA SER A 85 -30.06 -16.85 38.21
C SER A 85 -29.01 -16.40 37.19
N TYR A 86 -28.97 -15.09 36.90
CA TYR A 86 -28.07 -14.50 35.90
C TYR A 86 -26.97 -13.69 36.61
N PHE A 87 -25.73 -13.86 36.18
CA PHE A 87 -24.56 -13.15 36.69
C PHE A 87 -23.84 -12.50 35.51
N ILE A 88 -23.78 -11.17 35.47
CA ILE A 88 -23.22 -10.42 34.33
C ILE A 88 -21.84 -9.88 34.74
N CYS A 89 -20.81 -10.12 33.93
CA CYS A 89 -19.45 -9.67 34.22
C CYS A 89 -18.91 -8.69 33.16
N GLN A 90 -18.99 -9.06 31.88
CA GLN A 90 -18.48 -8.27 30.74
C GLN A 90 -17.05 -7.73 30.90
N LYS A 91 -16.14 -8.49 31.51
CA LYS A 91 -14.75 -8.08 31.76
C LYS A 91 -13.74 -9.20 31.51
N TRP A 92 -12.48 -8.84 31.30
CA TRP A 92 -11.38 -9.80 31.15
C TRP A 92 -10.90 -10.33 32.50
N PHE A 93 -10.76 -11.64 32.62
CA PHE A 93 -9.97 -12.30 33.65
C PHE A 93 -8.57 -12.51 33.05
N SER A 94 -7.66 -11.59 33.34
CA SER A 94 -6.34 -11.52 32.74
C SER A 94 -5.45 -10.56 33.52
N ILE A 95 -4.20 -10.95 33.73
CA ILE A 95 -3.17 -10.06 34.30
C ILE A 95 -2.77 -8.95 33.30
N MET A 96 -3.08 -9.13 32.02
CA MET A 96 -2.54 -8.35 30.90
C MET A 96 -3.58 -7.55 30.12
N LYS A 97 -4.87 -7.62 30.49
CA LYS A 97 -5.98 -6.93 29.82
C LYS A 97 -6.97 -6.39 30.84
N ASP A 98 -7.64 -5.29 30.49
CA ASP A 98 -8.66 -4.64 31.32
C ASP A 98 -8.05 -4.15 32.66
N ASP A 99 -8.62 -4.50 33.81
CA ASP A 99 -8.16 -4.08 35.15
C ASP A 99 -7.08 -5.00 35.77
N GLY A 100 -6.54 -5.97 35.02
CA GLY A 100 -5.45 -6.83 35.49
C GLY A 100 -5.86 -7.91 36.50
N GLN A 101 -7.15 -8.06 36.78
CA GLN A 101 -7.66 -9.00 37.80
C GLN A 101 -7.90 -10.40 37.23
N VAL A 102 -7.58 -11.39 38.06
CA VAL A 102 -7.65 -12.85 37.79
C VAL A 102 -8.81 -13.50 38.57
N GLU A 103 -9.51 -12.68 39.35
CA GLU A 103 -10.44 -12.99 40.44
C GLU A 103 -11.55 -11.94 40.43
N ARG A 104 -12.81 -12.34 40.53
CA ARG A 104 -13.96 -11.42 40.65
C ARG A 104 -15.11 -12.01 41.44
N ILE A 105 -15.84 -11.12 42.13
CA ILE A 105 -17.13 -11.40 42.78
C ILE A 105 -18.23 -10.80 41.92
N LEU A 106 -19.24 -11.59 41.56
CA LEU A 106 -20.36 -11.24 40.70
C LEU A 106 -21.68 -11.38 41.46
N PRO A 107 -22.43 -10.30 41.73
CA PRO A 107 -23.78 -10.39 42.31
C PRO A 107 -24.82 -10.83 41.27
N ILE A 108 -26.00 -11.26 41.72
CA ILE A 108 -27.15 -11.47 40.83
C ILE A 108 -27.48 -10.19 40.04
N ALA A 109 -27.69 -10.35 38.73
CA ALA A 109 -28.17 -9.28 37.86
C ALA A 109 -29.69 -9.05 38.03
N GLY A 110 -30.08 -7.79 38.29
CA GLY A 110 -31.49 -7.37 38.35
C GLY A 110 -32.16 -7.30 36.98
N ASP A 111 -33.50 -7.30 36.94
CA ASP A 111 -34.25 -7.41 35.68
C ASP A 111 -34.01 -6.26 34.70
N LEU A 112 -33.76 -5.05 35.20
CA LEU A 112 -33.36 -3.89 34.37
C LEU A 112 -32.00 -4.10 33.67
N GLN A 113 -31.04 -4.80 34.31
CA GLN A 113 -29.76 -5.17 33.70
C GLN A 113 -29.93 -6.31 32.69
N LYS A 114 -30.82 -7.27 32.95
CA LYS A 114 -31.16 -8.34 31.98
C LYS A 114 -31.73 -7.77 30.67
N SER A 115 -32.47 -6.66 30.74
CA SER A 115 -33.10 -6.00 29.60
C SER A 115 -32.25 -4.96 28.87
N GLN A 116 -31.00 -4.69 29.29
CA GLN A 116 -30.16 -3.69 28.60
C GLN A 116 -29.94 -4.05 27.12
N LEU A 117 -30.45 -3.18 26.24
CA LEU A 117 -30.48 -3.37 24.79
C LEU A 117 -29.10 -3.70 24.21
N SER A 118 -28.04 -3.07 24.72
CA SER A 118 -26.64 -3.30 24.34
C SER A 118 -26.16 -4.74 24.57
N HIS A 119 -26.61 -5.39 25.66
CA HIS A 119 -26.22 -6.77 25.95
C HIS A 119 -26.91 -7.77 24.99
N ILE A 120 -28.21 -7.57 24.75
CA ILE A 120 -29.01 -8.41 23.85
C ILE A 120 -28.54 -8.23 22.40
N LEU A 121 -28.38 -6.98 21.95
CA LEU A 121 -27.86 -6.66 20.61
C LEU A 121 -26.44 -7.21 20.40
N SER A 122 -25.49 -6.96 21.32
CA SER A 122 -24.12 -7.46 21.16
C SER A 122 -24.04 -8.99 21.17
N LYS A 123 -24.90 -9.68 21.95
CA LYS A 123 -25.01 -11.15 21.92
C LYS A 123 -25.55 -11.61 20.56
N HIS A 124 -26.69 -11.08 20.13
CA HIS A 124 -27.36 -11.52 18.91
C HIS A 124 -26.56 -11.17 17.64
N ALA A 125 -25.98 -9.98 17.58
CA ALA A 125 -25.09 -9.55 16.50
C ALA A 125 -23.84 -10.42 16.42
N TYR A 126 -23.15 -10.70 17.53
CA TYR A 126 -21.95 -11.55 17.52
C TYR A 126 -22.27 -12.97 17.01
N TYR A 127 -23.33 -13.61 17.52
CA TYR A 127 -23.70 -14.95 17.05
C TYR A 127 -24.15 -14.95 15.58
N ASN A 128 -24.96 -13.98 15.14
CA ASN A 128 -25.39 -13.92 13.75
C ASN A 128 -24.25 -13.59 12.78
N ILE A 129 -23.29 -12.74 13.16
CA ILE A 129 -22.11 -12.42 12.34
C ILE A 129 -21.14 -13.62 12.30
N SER A 130 -20.84 -14.23 13.45
CA SER A 130 -19.91 -15.38 13.51
C SER A 130 -20.46 -16.67 12.87
N ASP A 131 -21.78 -16.78 12.71
CA ASP A 131 -22.41 -17.99 12.21
C ASP A 131 -23.11 -17.86 10.84
N ASN A 132 -23.75 -16.72 10.54
CA ASN A 132 -24.51 -16.53 9.30
C ASN A 132 -23.77 -15.66 8.25
N HIS A 133 -22.76 -14.85 8.62
CA HIS A 133 -21.97 -14.06 7.65
C HIS A 133 -20.88 -14.93 7.03
N LEU A 134 -21.11 -15.46 5.82
CA LEU A 134 -20.29 -16.55 5.28
C LEU A 134 -18.77 -16.29 5.35
N TRP A 135 -18.32 -15.10 4.97
CA TRP A 135 -16.92 -14.69 4.98
C TRP A 135 -16.32 -14.60 6.40
N PHE A 136 -16.94 -13.84 7.32
CA PHE A 136 -16.44 -13.72 8.69
C PHE A 136 -16.60 -15.00 9.51
N SER A 137 -17.53 -15.87 9.12
CA SER A 137 -17.79 -17.16 9.76
C SER A 137 -16.59 -18.12 9.69
N ILE A 138 -15.66 -17.93 8.75
CA ILE A 138 -14.40 -18.70 8.67
C ILE A 138 -13.53 -18.41 9.90
N PHE A 139 -13.34 -17.13 10.24
CA PHE A 139 -12.47 -16.69 11.32
C PHE A 139 -13.14 -16.76 12.70
N LEU A 140 -14.43 -16.44 12.78
CA LEU A 140 -15.15 -16.25 14.04
C LEU A 140 -16.00 -17.45 14.48
N ARG A 141 -15.99 -18.58 13.75
CA ARG A 141 -16.84 -19.77 14.01
C ARG A 141 -17.01 -20.10 15.51
N PRO A 142 -18.24 -20.11 16.05
CA PRO A 142 -18.52 -20.64 17.39
C PRO A 142 -18.33 -22.15 17.39
N GLN A 143 -17.77 -22.70 18.48
CA GLN A 143 -17.34 -24.11 18.51
C GLN A 143 -18.51 -25.10 18.52
N SER A 144 -19.67 -24.68 19.04
CA SER A 144 -20.91 -25.46 19.08
C SER A 144 -21.56 -25.68 17.69
N ASN A 145 -21.21 -24.91 16.65
CA ASN A 145 -21.79 -25.15 15.33
C ASN A 145 -21.02 -26.27 14.59
N ILE A 146 -21.73 -27.35 14.27
CA ILE A 146 -21.28 -28.49 13.46
C ILE A 146 -20.65 -28.06 12.12
N PHE A 147 -21.16 -27.01 11.46
CA PHE A 147 -20.66 -26.48 10.18
C PHE A 147 -19.21 -25.97 10.29
N THR A 148 -18.26 -26.71 9.73
CA THR A 148 -16.81 -26.53 9.93
C THR A 148 -16.20 -25.35 9.16
N ARG A 149 -15.00 -24.90 9.57
CA ARG A 149 -14.24 -23.86 8.84
C ARG A 149 -13.88 -24.27 7.41
N ALA A 150 -13.58 -25.56 7.18
CA ALA A 150 -13.29 -26.07 5.85
C ALA A 150 -14.52 -25.99 4.94
N GLN A 151 -15.69 -26.42 5.41
CA GLN A 151 -16.95 -26.31 4.66
C GLN A 151 -17.36 -24.84 4.42
N ARG A 152 -17.13 -23.95 5.40
CA ARG A 152 -17.33 -22.49 5.21
C ARG A 152 -16.42 -21.93 4.11
N CYS A 153 -15.15 -22.34 4.09
CA CYS A 153 -14.19 -21.96 3.06
C CYS A 153 -14.58 -22.48 1.67
N THR A 154 -15.03 -23.74 1.54
CA THR A 154 -15.51 -24.26 0.25
C THR A 154 -16.78 -23.56 -0.23
N CYS A 155 -17.71 -23.20 0.67
CA CYS A 155 -18.87 -22.37 0.30
C CYS A 155 -18.45 -20.97 -0.19
N CYS A 156 -17.50 -20.30 0.47
CA CYS A 156 -16.94 -19.02 0.01
C CYS A 156 -16.27 -19.14 -1.37
N PHE A 157 -15.49 -20.21 -1.59
CA PHE A 157 -14.82 -20.45 -2.87
C PHE A 157 -15.80 -20.66 -4.02
N VAL A 158 -16.87 -21.46 -3.80
CA VAL A 158 -17.93 -21.64 -4.80
C VAL A 158 -18.75 -20.37 -5.01
N LEU A 159 -19.01 -19.57 -3.97
CA LEU A 159 -19.68 -18.28 -4.12
C LEU A 159 -18.87 -17.32 -4.98
N LEU A 160 -17.55 -17.23 -4.76
CA LEU A 160 -16.65 -16.39 -5.56
C LEU A 160 -16.60 -16.85 -7.03
N LEU A 161 -16.43 -18.15 -7.28
CA LEU A 161 -16.39 -18.66 -8.65
C LEU A 161 -17.73 -18.50 -9.38
N THR A 162 -18.86 -18.70 -8.69
CA THR A 162 -20.17 -18.50 -9.33
C THR A 162 -20.48 -17.02 -9.54
N SER A 163 -20.04 -16.09 -8.67
CA SER A 163 -20.19 -14.66 -8.94
C SER A 163 -19.37 -14.20 -10.14
N MET A 164 -18.11 -14.65 -10.26
CA MET A 164 -17.28 -14.38 -11.44
C MET A 164 -17.88 -14.97 -12.73
N LEU A 165 -18.51 -16.14 -12.66
CA LEU A 165 -19.25 -16.75 -13.77
C LEU A 165 -20.48 -15.93 -14.17
N PHE A 166 -21.35 -15.57 -13.23
CA PHE A 166 -22.54 -14.77 -13.56
C PHE A 166 -22.17 -13.36 -14.06
N ASN A 167 -21.06 -12.77 -13.57
CA ASN A 167 -20.50 -11.55 -14.16
C ASN A 167 -20.05 -11.77 -15.61
N ILE A 168 -19.41 -12.89 -15.96
CA ILE A 168 -18.95 -13.13 -17.35
C ILE A 168 -20.12 -13.37 -18.30
N LEU A 169 -21.13 -14.11 -17.85
CA LEU A 169 -22.35 -14.39 -18.63
C LEU A 169 -23.16 -13.11 -18.90
N TYR A 170 -23.14 -12.13 -17.99
CA TYR A 170 -23.83 -10.85 -18.19
C TYR A 170 -23.25 -10.07 -19.39
N TYR A 171 -21.92 -9.93 -19.49
CA TYR A 171 -21.26 -9.22 -20.61
C TYR A 171 -21.27 -9.99 -21.94
N ASP A 172 -21.57 -11.28 -21.90
CA ASP A 172 -21.82 -12.10 -23.09
C ASP A 172 -23.20 -11.77 -23.70
N GLN A 173 -24.20 -11.53 -22.85
CA GLN A 173 -25.57 -11.20 -23.25
C GLN A 173 -25.73 -9.73 -23.70
N GLU A 174 -24.85 -8.82 -23.27
CA GLU A 174 -24.86 -7.39 -23.63
C GLU A 174 -24.57 -7.12 -25.13
N ASN A 175 -24.24 -8.16 -25.91
CA ASN A 175 -23.98 -8.06 -27.35
C ASN A 175 -25.19 -7.62 -28.21
N GLU A 176 -26.43 -7.67 -27.70
CA GLU A 176 -27.64 -7.37 -28.50
C GLU A 176 -28.35 -6.05 -28.14
N ILE A 177 -28.05 -5.43 -27.00
CA ILE A 177 -28.69 -4.17 -26.58
C ILE A 177 -27.76 -3.01 -26.92
N LYS A 178 -28.11 -2.27 -27.98
CA LYS A 178 -27.47 -1.01 -28.36
C LYS A 178 -27.47 -0.06 -27.16
N THR A 179 -26.29 0.29 -26.65
CA THR A 179 -26.15 1.35 -25.65
C THR A 179 -26.39 2.69 -26.32
N ASP A 180 -27.56 3.27 -26.07
CA ASP A 180 -27.87 4.64 -26.46
C ASP A 180 -26.86 5.60 -25.82
N LYS A 181 -26.27 6.46 -26.67
CA LYS A 181 -25.47 7.59 -26.23
C LYS A 181 -26.39 8.57 -25.49
N ASN A 182 -26.48 8.52 -24.15
CA ASN A 182 -26.89 9.66 -23.29
C ASN A 182 -26.83 9.42 -21.75
N ASN A 183 -26.06 8.45 -21.25
CA ASN A 183 -25.83 8.35 -19.80
C ASN A 183 -24.69 9.27 -19.35
N ASN A 184 -25.04 10.48 -18.90
CA ASN A 184 -24.17 11.37 -18.10
C ASN A 184 -23.95 10.80 -16.67
N GLY A 185 -23.61 9.52 -16.57
CA GLY A 185 -23.20 8.88 -15.33
C GLY A 185 -21.72 9.13 -15.10
N ILE A 186 -21.34 9.48 -13.87
CA ILE A 186 -19.94 9.67 -13.49
C ILE A 186 -19.24 8.31 -13.55
N SER A 187 -18.57 8.01 -14.66
CA SER A 187 -17.68 6.85 -14.80
C SER A 187 -16.31 7.20 -14.20
N LEU A 188 -16.02 6.67 -13.02
CA LEU A 188 -14.76 6.91 -12.33
C LEU A 188 -13.71 5.92 -12.84
N SER A 189 -12.84 6.35 -13.75
CA SER A 189 -11.70 5.57 -14.24
C SER A 189 -10.51 5.65 -13.27
N LEU A 190 -10.31 4.60 -12.45
CA LEU A 190 -9.07 4.41 -11.71
C LEU A 190 -8.05 3.68 -12.60
N GLY A 191 -7.45 4.41 -13.54
CA GLY A 191 -6.55 3.84 -14.56
C GLY A 191 -7.27 2.75 -15.38
N PRO A 192 -6.77 1.50 -15.46
CA PRO A 192 -7.41 0.42 -16.21
C PRO A 192 -8.73 -0.08 -15.58
N LEU A 193 -9.11 0.42 -14.40
CA LEU A 193 -10.34 0.05 -13.70
C LEU A 193 -11.40 1.15 -13.87
N TYR A 194 -12.23 1.02 -14.91
CA TYR A 194 -13.48 1.79 -15.02
C TYR A 194 -14.46 1.35 -13.93
N ILE A 195 -14.98 2.30 -13.16
CA ILE A 195 -16.09 2.11 -12.21
C ILE A 195 -17.27 2.97 -12.67
N SER A 196 -18.25 2.36 -13.34
CA SER A 196 -19.52 2.98 -13.69
C SER A 196 -20.62 2.60 -12.68
N PRO A 197 -21.66 3.43 -12.50
CA PRO A 197 -22.84 3.06 -11.72
C PRO A 197 -23.52 1.78 -12.22
N GLU A 198 -23.48 1.54 -13.54
CA GLU A 198 -23.99 0.32 -14.19
C GLU A 198 -23.26 -0.93 -13.68
N GLN A 199 -21.93 -0.92 -13.60
CA GLN A 199 -21.14 -2.05 -13.07
C GLN A 199 -21.43 -2.32 -11.58
N ILE A 200 -21.73 -1.28 -10.80
CA ILE A 200 -22.12 -1.44 -9.39
C ILE A 200 -23.50 -2.13 -9.30
N ILE A 201 -24.46 -1.71 -10.15
CA ILE A 201 -25.78 -2.34 -10.25
C ILE A 201 -25.66 -3.80 -10.70
N ILE A 202 -24.86 -4.08 -11.74
CA ILE A 202 -24.57 -5.44 -12.23
C ILE A 202 -23.99 -6.30 -11.10
N GLY A 203 -22.98 -5.80 -10.38
CA GLY A 203 -22.36 -6.52 -9.27
C GLY A 203 -23.33 -6.82 -8.11
N ILE A 204 -24.33 -5.97 -7.87
CA ILE A 204 -25.40 -6.22 -6.89
C ILE A 204 -26.42 -7.25 -7.41
N ILE A 205 -26.82 -7.17 -8.68
CA ILE A 205 -27.75 -8.12 -9.30
C ILE A 205 -27.13 -9.53 -9.34
N VAL A 206 -25.86 -9.64 -9.75
CA VAL A 206 -25.12 -10.90 -9.79
C VAL A 206 -24.99 -11.51 -8.40
N GLU A 207 -24.68 -10.73 -7.36
CA GLU A 207 -24.64 -11.24 -5.99
C GLU A 207 -26.03 -11.68 -5.46
N LEU A 208 -27.11 -11.06 -5.94
CA LEU A 208 -28.47 -11.49 -5.63
C LEU A 208 -28.84 -12.81 -6.34
N LEU A 209 -28.28 -13.09 -7.53
CA LEU A 209 -28.42 -14.37 -8.23
C LEU A 209 -27.59 -15.50 -7.58
N THR A 210 -26.34 -15.24 -7.17
CA THR A 210 -25.47 -16.21 -6.47
C THR A 210 -25.97 -16.59 -5.07
N PHE A 211 -26.88 -15.79 -4.51
CA PHE A 211 -27.55 -16.08 -3.25
C PHE A 211 -28.25 -17.44 -3.25
N LEU A 212 -28.89 -17.85 -4.36
CA LEU A 212 -29.67 -19.09 -4.41
C LEU A 212 -28.78 -20.36 -4.34
N PRO A 213 -27.73 -20.52 -5.19
CA PRO A 213 -26.77 -21.63 -5.04
C PRO A 213 -26.04 -21.65 -3.70
N SER A 214 -25.63 -20.48 -3.19
CA SER A 214 -24.88 -20.39 -1.94
C SER A 214 -25.74 -20.71 -0.71
N LEU A 215 -27.02 -20.33 -0.71
CA LEU A 215 -27.97 -20.70 0.34
C LEU A 215 -28.24 -22.21 0.36
N LEU A 216 -28.40 -22.85 -0.81
CA LEU A 216 -28.55 -24.30 -0.91
C LEU A 216 -27.34 -25.06 -0.36
N LEU A 217 -26.12 -24.69 -0.76
CA LEU A 217 -24.88 -25.29 -0.24
C LEU A 217 -24.73 -25.12 1.27
N VAL A 218 -25.02 -23.93 1.80
CA VAL A 218 -24.95 -23.65 3.24
C VAL A 218 -26.01 -24.46 4.01
N GLN A 219 -27.24 -24.58 3.51
CA GLN A 219 -28.27 -25.41 4.14
C GLN A 219 -27.91 -26.89 4.13
N LEU A 220 -27.31 -27.37 3.04
CA LEU A 220 -26.85 -28.76 2.92
C LEU A 220 -25.80 -29.04 4.01
N PHE A 221 -24.71 -28.27 4.09
CA PHE A 221 -23.67 -28.52 5.11
C PHE A 221 -24.11 -28.21 6.55
N ARG A 222 -25.00 -27.24 6.79
CA ARG A 222 -25.44 -26.85 8.16
C ARG A 222 -26.33 -27.90 8.82
N ASN A 223 -27.05 -28.70 8.04
CA ASN A 223 -28.06 -29.64 8.55
C ASN A 223 -27.56 -31.10 8.66
N VAL A 224 -26.29 -31.41 8.35
CA VAL A 224 -25.76 -32.78 8.42
C VAL A 224 -25.40 -33.19 9.85
N GLN A 225 -25.81 -34.39 10.24
CA GLN A 225 -25.46 -35.00 11.53
C GLN A 225 -23.98 -35.48 11.58
N PRO A 226 -23.32 -35.37 12.74
CA PRO A 226 -22.00 -35.98 12.95
C PRO A 226 -22.07 -37.51 12.94
N ARG A 227 -20.99 -38.17 12.53
CA ARG A 227 -20.88 -39.63 12.58
C ARG A 227 -20.75 -40.10 14.03
N GLN A 228 -21.75 -40.83 14.53
CA GLN A 228 -21.66 -41.49 15.84
C GLN A 228 -20.47 -42.46 15.87
N SER A 229 -19.71 -42.43 16.97
CA SER A 229 -18.55 -43.30 17.16
C SER A 229 -18.96 -44.55 17.93
N HIS A 230 -18.74 -45.73 17.37
CA HIS A 230 -18.92 -47.00 18.09
C HIS A 230 -17.87 -47.11 19.21
N ARG A 231 -18.21 -46.65 20.41
CA ARG A 231 -17.40 -46.87 21.62
C ARG A 231 -18.15 -47.47 22.82
N ASN A 232 -19.48 -47.59 22.74
CA ASN A 232 -20.33 -48.11 23.81
C ASN A 232 -20.71 -49.59 23.58
N GLN A 233 -19.71 -50.48 23.48
CA GLN A 233 -19.93 -51.92 23.36
C GLN A 233 -18.96 -52.81 24.16
N ILE A 234 -18.13 -52.24 25.05
CA ILE A 234 -17.21 -53.01 25.92
C ILE A 234 -17.34 -52.57 27.39
N SER A 235 -18.47 -52.92 28.02
CA SER A 235 -18.61 -53.06 29.47
C SER A 235 -19.93 -53.75 29.84
N SER A 236 -20.12 -55.01 29.42
CA SER A 236 -21.26 -55.84 29.83
C SER A 236 -20.78 -57.21 30.35
N SER A 237 -20.72 -57.36 31.67
CA SER A 237 -20.60 -58.64 32.40
C SER A 237 -20.81 -58.38 33.91
N PRO A 238 -21.29 -59.36 34.70
CA PRO A 238 -22.68 -59.84 34.63
C PRO A 238 -23.50 -59.46 35.87
N GLU A 239 -24.79 -59.81 35.86
CA GLU A 239 -25.75 -59.54 36.93
C GLU A 239 -25.40 -60.15 38.29
N MET A 240 -25.81 -59.47 39.37
CA MET A 240 -26.13 -60.07 40.67
C MET A 240 -27.39 -59.38 41.22
N PRO A 241 -28.42 -60.12 41.66
CA PRO A 241 -29.73 -59.53 41.95
C PRO A 241 -29.82 -59.01 43.40
N SER A 242 -30.26 -57.77 43.57
CA SER A 242 -30.87 -57.35 44.84
C SER A 242 -32.04 -56.39 44.61
N LYS A 243 -33.20 -56.77 45.15
CA LYS A 243 -34.44 -55.99 45.07
C LYS A 243 -34.43 -54.90 46.13
N THR A 244 -34.63 -53.64 45.74
CA THR A 244 -35.36 -52.69 46.61
C THR A 244 -36.08 -51.63 45.77
N LYS A 245 -37.40 -51.51 45.96
CA LYS A 245 -38.20 -50.43 45.41
C LYS A 245 -37.79 -49.10 46.06
N LYS A 246 -37.73 -48.02 45.29
CA LYS A 246 -38.05 -46.66 45.76
C LYS A 246 -39.07 -46.04 44.82
N GLN A 247 -40.11 -45.46 45.41
CA GLN A 247 -41.28 -44.93 44.71
C GLN A 247 -41.06 -43.46 44.28
N SER A 248 -41.67 -43.13 43.14
CA SER A 248 -42.32 -41.84 42.82
C SER A 248 -41.61 -40.51 43.14
N VAL A 249 -41.13 -39.85 42.07
CA VAL A 249 -41.22 -38.37 41.93
C VAL A 249 -41.63 -38.05 40.48
N SER A 250 -42.82 -38.47 40.06
CA SER A 250 -43.29 -38.36 38.66
C SER A 250 -44.70 -37.76 38.49
N GLU A 251 -45.30 -37.22 39.56
CA GLU A 251 -46.71 -36.76 39.53
C GLU A 251 -46.93 -35.26 39.81
N ILE A 252 -45.89 -34.48 40.14
CA ILE A 252 -46.05 -33.05 40.46
C ILE A 252 -45.87 -32.12 39.23
N ALA A 253 -45.28 -32.61 38.13
CA ALA A 253 -44.95 -31.80 36.95
C ALA A 253 -46.00 -31.79 35.82
N ASN A 254 -47.14 -32.49 35.97
CA ASN A 254 -48.07 -32.77 34.87
C ASN A 254 -49.26 -31.79 34.72
N VAL A 255 -49.18 -30.61 35.35
CA VAL A 255 -50.19 -29.54 35.19
C VAL A 255 -49.52 -28.22 34.77
N ASN A 256 -49.12 -28.12 33.49
CA ASN A 256 -49.51 -27.02 32.59
C ASN A 256 -48.81 -27.07 31.21
N ASN A 257 -49.61 -26.95 30.15
CA ASN A 257 -49.20 -26.58 28.77
C ASN A 257 -48.26 -27.51 27.97
N LYS A 258 -48.81 -28.62 27.43
CA LYS A 258 -48.28 -29.26 26.21
C LYS A 258 -48.41 -28.31 25.00
N LYS A 259 -47.30 -27.67 24.59
CA LYS A 259 -47.14 -27.07 23.25
C LYS A 259 -46.18 -27.90 22.42
N LYS A 260 -46.70 -28.60 21.40
CA LYS A 260 -45.89 -29.35 20.42
C LYS A 260 -44.89 -28.40 19.72
N LYS A 261 -43.59 -28.55 19.95
CA LYS A 261 -42.53 -27.86 19.18
C LYS A 261 -42.21 -28.68 17.91
N LYS A 262 -41.80 -28.00 16.82
CA LYS A 262 -41.50 -28.64 15.52
C LYS A 262 -40.12 -29.29 15.55
N ARG A 263 -40.00 -30.53 15.06
CA ARG A 263 -38.70 -31.22 14.87
C ARG A 263 -37.81 -30.46 13.87
N LYS A 264 -36.51 -30.36 14.14
CA LYS A 264 -35.51 -29.78 13.21
C LYS A 264 -35.31 -30.74 12.02
N ILE A 265 -35.14 -30.21 10.81
CA ILE A 265 -34.81 -31.00 9.61
C ILE A 265 -33.31 -31.30 9.64
N THR A 266 -32.92 -32.57 9.65
CA THR A 266 -31.51 -33.01 9.68
C THR A 266 -31.22 -34.03 8.60
N PHE A 267 -30.07 -33.92 7.93
CA PHE A 267 -29.62 -34.84 6.90
C PHE A 267 -28.67 -35.93 7.44
N PRO A 268 -28.67 -37.13 6.86
CA PRO A 268 -27.71 -38.18 7.19
C PRO A 268 -26.24 -37.76 7.01
N TRP A 269 -25.35 -38.35 7.82
CA TRP A 269 -23.91 -38.10 7.81
C TRP A 269 -23.22 -38.23 6.43
N TRP A 270 -23.72 -39.10 5.55
CA TRP A 270 -23.16 -39.29 4.21
C TRP A 270 -23.44 -38.10 3.26
N CYS A 271 -24.41 -37.23 3.56
CA CYS A 271 -24.70 -36.04 2.76
C CYS A 271 -23.56 -35.01 2.76
N VAL A 272 -22.57 -35.10 3.68
CA VAL A 272 -21.32 -34.32 3.57
C VAL A 272 -20.61 -34.59 2.23
N TYR A 273 -20.58 -35.84 1.77
CA TYR A 273 -19.93 -36.20 0.51
C TYR A 273 -20.68 -35.63 -0.70
N LEU A 274 -22.02 -35.64 -0.69
CA LEU A 274 -22.82 -34.96 -1.71
C LEU A 274 -22.51 -33.46 -1.76
N GLY A 275 -22.42 -32.80 -0.61
CA GLY A 275 -22.08 -31.36 -0.54
C GLY A 275 -20.71 -31.06 -1.16
N TYR A 276 -19.71 -31.90 -0.91
CA TYR A 276 -18.39 -31.74 -1.54
C TYR A 276 -18.39 -32.03 -3.04
N ILE A 277 -19.05 -33.11 -3.50
CA ILE A 277 -19.19 -33.42 -4.93
C ILE A 277 -19.88 -32.28 -5.67
N LEU A 278 -20.99 -31.75 -5.13
CA LEU A 278 -21.70 -30.61 -5.70
C LEU A 278 -20.81 -29.36 -5.74
N SER A 279 -20.06 -29.06 -4.68
CA SER A 279 -19.13 -27.93 -4.66
C SER A 279 -18.02 -28.05 -5.71
N LEU A 280 -17.51 -29.26 -5.93
CA LEU A 280 -16.47 -29.55 -6.91
C LEU A 280 -17.01 -29.39 -8.34
N LEU A 281 -18.17 -29.97 -8.65
CA LEU A 281 -18.83 -29.81 -9.95
C LEU A 281 -19.14 -28.34 -10.28
N LEU A 282 -19.70 -27.58 -9.32
CA LEU A 282 -19.96 -26.14 -9.50
C LEU A 282 -18.66 -25.35 -9.73
N SER A 283 -17.58 -25.66 -9.01
CA SER A 283 -16.29 -24.99 -9.20
C SER A 283 -15.67 -25.29 -10.57
N ILE A 284 -15.67 -26.55 -11.02
CA ILE A 284 -15.13 -26.95 -12.32
C ILE A 284 -15.94 -26.34 -13.46
N ALA A 285 -17.27 -26.39 -13.40
CA ALA A 285 -18.13 -25.75 -14.39
C ALA A 285 -17.88 -24.24 -14.48
N SER A 286 -17.79 -23.56 -13.33
CA SER A 286 -17.51 -22.11 -13.29
C SER A 286 -16.15 -21.78 -13.90
N ILE A 287 -15.09 -22.51 -13.54
CA ILE A 287 -13.74 -22.30 -14.09
C ILE A 287 -13.73 -22.55 -15.61
N PHE A 288 -14.35 -23.64 -16.08
CA PHE A 288 -14.42 -23.96 -17.50
C PHE A 288 -15.07 -22.84 -18.31
N PHE A 289 -16.27 -22.40 -17.91
CA PHE A 289 -16.97 -21.32 -18.62
C PHE A 289 -16.28 -19.96 -18.50
N ILE A 290 -15.66 -19.64 -17.36
CA ILE A 290 -14.84 -18.41 -17.20
C ILE A 290 -13.64 -18.43 -18.15
N VAL A 291 -12.95 -19.56 -18.32
CA VAL A 291 -11.82 -19.67 -19.25
C VAL A 291 -12.28 -19.59 -20.70
N VAL A 292 -13.31 -20.34 -21.08
CA VAL A 292 -13.82 -20.35 -22.47
C VAL A 292 -14.32 -18.96 -22.88
N LYS A 293 -15.12 -18.29 -22.03
CA LYS A 293 -15.61 -16.93 -22.33
C LYS A 293 -14.56 -15.84 -22.12
N GLY A 294 -13.61 -16.03 -21.22
CA GLY A 294 -12.48 -15.12 -21.02
C GLY A 294 -11.53 -15.06 -22.22
N ILE A 295 -11.41 -16.15 -23.00
CA ILE A 295 -10.63 -16.17 -24.26
C ILE A 295 -11.37 -15.44 -25.40
N GLU A 296 -12.71 -15.42 -25.37
CA GLU A 296 -13.55 -14.72 -26.37
C GLU A 296 -13.61 -13.20 -26.13
N PHE A 297 -13.30 -12.74 -24.91
CA PHE A 297 -13.40 -11.33 -24.52
C PHE A 297 -12.14 -10.53 -24.86
N GLY A 298 -12.29 -9.52 -25.73
CA GLY A 298 -11.26 -8.49 -25.94
C GLY A 298 -11.07 -7.56 -24.74
N ASP A 299 -9.93 -6.86 -24.69
CA ASP A 299 -9.41 -6.12 -23.54
C ASP A 299 -10.45 -5.27 -22.79
N VAL A 300 -11.26 -4.49 -23.52
CA VAL A 300 -12.28 -3.60 -22.93
C VAL A 300 -13.37 -4.38 -22.18
N LYS A 301 -13.81 -5.53 -22.70
CA LYS A 301 -14.78 -6.39 -22.00
C LYS A 301 -14.15 -7.07 -20.79
N THR A 302 -12.92 -7.53 -20.92
CA THR A 302 -12.17 -8.16 -19.83
C THR A 302 -11.92 -7.18 -18.67
N GLN A 303 -11.62 -5.92 -18.96
CA GLN A 303 -11.54 -4.84 -17.95
C GLN A 303 -12.89 -4.60 -17.25
N LYS A 304 -13.99 -4.47 -18.01
CA LYS A 304 -15.35 -4.31 -17.43
C LYS A 304 -15.80 -5.50 -16.58
N TRP A 305 -15.45 -6.72 -16.98
CA TRP A 305 -15.72 -7.94 -16.22
C TRP A 305 -14.91 -8.03 -14.93
N LEU A 306 -13.63 -7.67 -14.98
CA LEU A 306 -12.76 -7.66 -13.82
C LEU A 306 -13.23 -6.62 -12.78
N THR A 307 -13.60 -5.42 -13.22
CA THR A 307 -14.09 -4.36 -12.33
C THR A 307 -15.40 -4.74 -11.65
N SER A 308 -16.41 -5.23 -12.39
CA SER A 308 -17.67 -5.69 -11.77
C SER A 308 -17.46 -6.89 -10.85
N SER A 309 -16.51 -7.78 -11.17
CA SER A 309 -16.15 -8.91 -10.30
C SER A 309 -15.52 -8.47 -8.98
N ILE A 310 -14.60 -7.51 -9.00
CA ILE A 310 -14.03 -6.91 -7.78
C ILE A 310 -15.12 -6.20 -6.96
N ILE A 311 -15.99 -5.42 -7.62
CA ILE A 311 -17.09 -4.70 -6.96
C ILE A 311 -18.09 -5.69 -6.32
N SER A 312 -18.48 -6.76 -7.02
CA SER A 312 -19.39 -7.79 -6.51
C SER A 312 -18.82 -8.49 -5.27
N PHE A 313 -17.52 -8.82 -5.24
CA PHE A 313 -16.84 -9.40 -4.08
C PHE A 313 -16.89 -8.48 -2.84
N PHE A 314 -16.56 -7.20 -2.99
CA PHE A 314 -16.62 -6.25 -1.86
C PHE A 314 -18.06 -5.94 -1.43
N SER A 315 -19.00 -5.88 -2.38
CA SER A 315 -20.44 -5.75 -2.11
C SER A 315 -21.00 -6.95 -1.32
N SER A 316 -20.59 -8.18 -1.65
CA SER A 316 -20.92 -9.39 -0.89
C SER A 316 -20.52 -9.26 0.58
N ILE A 317 -19.28 -8.85 0.84
CA ILE A 317 -18.73 -8.76 2.20
C ILE A 317 -19.37 -7.62 3.01
N LEU A 318 -19.49 -6.43 2.42
CA LEU A 318 -19.83 -5.20 3.14
C LEU A 318 -21.33 -4.87 3.14
N LEU A 319 -22.08 -5.27 2.12
CA LEU A 319 -23.49 -4.91 1.95
C LEU A 319 -24.42 -6.12 2.05
N VAL A 320 -24.26 -7.12 1.17
CA VAL A 320 -25.27 -8.17 1.00
C VAL A 320 -25.33 -9.14 2.18
N GLN A 321 -24.20 -9.63 2.71
CA GLN A 321 -24.23 -10.53 3.87
C GLN A 321 -24.74 -9.84 5.16
N PRO A 322 -24.39 -8.58 5.49
CA PRO A 322 -25.04 -7.83 6.55
C PRO A 322 -26.55 -7.60 6.34
N LEU A 323 -26.98 -7.18 5.14
CA LEU A 323 -28.39 -6.96 4.83
C LEU A 323 -29.21 -8.25 4.96
N LYS A 324 -28.70 -9.39 4.47
CA LYS A 324 -29.26 -10.73 4.69
C LYS A 324 -29.47 -11.05 6.17
N ILE A 325 -28.49 -10.73 7.01
CA ILE A 325 -28.58 -10.98 8.46
C ILE A 325 -29.66 -10.08 9.09
N ILE A 326 -29.70 -8.80 8.73
CA ILE A 326 -30.72 -7.85 9.22
C ILE A 326 -32.12 -8.28 8.76
N ALA A 327 -32.29 -8.67 7.49
CA ALA A 327 -33.55 -9.17 6.95
C ALA A 327 -34.03 -10.44 7.67
N LEU A 328 -33.14 -11.39 7.97
CA LEU A 328 -33.47 -12.57 8.78
C LEU A 328 -33.86 -12.19 10.22
N ILE A 329 -33.17 -11.24 10.85
CA ILE A 329 -33.52 -10.75 12.20
C ILE A 329 -34.92 -10.12 12.19
N ILE A 330 -35.21 -9.23 11.23
CA ILE A 330 -36.52 -8.56 11.10
C ILE A 330 -37.62 -9.59 10.81
N PHE A 331 -37.39 -10.52 9.87
CA PHE A 331 -38.33 -11.58 9.55
C PHE A 331 -38.68 -12.44 10.78
N PHE A 332 -37.67 -12.88 11.54
CA PHE A 332 -37.91 -13.66 12.76
C PHE A 332 -38.50 -12.84 13.91
N ALA A 333 -38.17 -11.55 14.04
CA ALA A 333 -38.77 -10.66 15.03
C ALA A 333 -40.25 -10.36 14.73
N TYR A 334 -40.62 -10.22 13.45
CA TYR A 334 -41.98 -9.95 13.01
C TYR A 334 -42.86 -11.22 13.07
N PHE A 335 -42.41 -12.33 12.46
CA PHE A 335 -43.20 -13.56 12.39
C PHE A 335 -43.09 -14.50 13.61
N ILE A 336 -42.03 -14.40 14.42
CA ILE A 336 -41.77 -15.33 15.55
C ILE A 336 -41.49 -14.61 16.87
N ARG A 337 -42.23 -13.51 17.12
CA ARG A 337 -42.11 -12.63 18.29
C ARG A 337 -42.24 -13.30 19.67
N LYS A 338 -42.67 -14.57 19.75
CA LYS A 338 -42.91 -15.30 21.01
C LYS A 338 -42.07 -16.57 21.22
N SER A 339 -41.26 -17.04 20.26
CA SER A 339 -40.54 -18.32 20.39
C SER A 339 -39.02 -18.20 20.61
N GLN A 340 -38.44 -17.00 20.56
CA GLN A 340 -36.97 -16.86 20.61
C GLN A 340 -36.41 -17.02 22.04
N ASN A 341 -37.05 -16.44 23.06
CA ASN A 341 -36.71 -16.71 24.46
C ASN A 341 -36.89 -18.20 24.80
N ASP A 342 -37.88 -18.85 24.18
CA ASP A 342 -38.20 -20.28 24.35
C ASP A 342 -37.29 -21.23 23.55
N LYS A 343 -36.35 -20.73 22.74
CA LYS A 343 -35.36 -21.55 22.01
C LYS A 343 -34.12 -21.84 22.85
N GLU A 344 -33.69 -20.92 23.72
CA GLU A 344 -32.63 -21.17 24.71
C GLU A 344 -33.04 -22.19 25.80
N ILE A 345 -34.32 -22.60 25.84
CA ILE A 345 -34.85 -23.59 26.80
C ILE A 345 -34.70 -25.03 26.29
N ASN A 346 -34.58 -25.24 24.97
CA ASN A 346 -34.83 -26.54 24.33
C ASN A 346 -33.61 -27.19 23.68
N GLU A 347 -32.40 -26.69 23.92
CA GLU A 347 -31.17 -27.33 23.46
C GLU A 347 -30.48 -28.16 24.55
N THR A 348 -31.09 -28.28 25.75
CA THR A 348 -30.57 -29.06 26.89
C THR A 348 -31.58 -29.99 27.57
N ILE A 349 -32.86 -30.03 27.14
CA ILE A 349 -33.92 -30.85 27.75
C ILE A 349 -34.80 -31.46 26.64
N ASP A 350 -35.02 -32.77 26.66
CA ASP A 350 -35.88 -33.48 25.69
C ASP A 350 -37.31 -33.70 26.20
N ASP A 351 -38.21 -34.13 25.29
CA ASP A 351 -39.66 -34.23 25.48
C ASP A 351 -40.12 -35.16 26.66
N ASN A 352 -39.22 -35.95 27.26
CA ASN A 352 -39.50 -36.81 28.42
C ASN A 352 -39.13 -36.19 29.79
N GLY A 353 -38.47 -35.01 29.82
CA GLY A 353 -37.88 -34.43 31.03
C GLY A 353 -36.46 -34.90 31.33
N ASP A 354 -35.91 -35.80 30.50
CA ASP A 354 -34.50 -36.17 30.53
C ASP A 354 -33.65 -35.07 29.88
N ILE A 355 -32.51 -34.77 30.50
CA ILE A 355 -31.49 -33.88 29.95
C ILE A 355 -30.79 -34.64 28.81
N TYR A 356 -30.69 -34.03 27.63
CA TYR A 356 -29.75 -34.51 26.60
C TYR A 356 -28.34 -34.20 27.08
N VAL A 357 -27.78 -35.13 27.86
CA VAL A 357 -26.36 -35.18 28.18
C VAL A 357 -25.65 -35.53 26.88
N ASP A 358 -25.06 -34.52 26.25
CA ASP A 358 -24.07 -34.72 25.18
C ASP A 358 -22.95 -35.61 25.74
N ASP A 359 -22.31 -36.46 24.91
CA ASP A 359 -21.26 -37.42 25.32
C ASP A 359 -20.00 -36.72 25.92
N ASN A 360 -20.05 -35.39 26.06
CA ASN A 360 -19.01 -34.46 26.44
C ASN A 360 -19.17 -33.84 27.85
N GLU A 361 -20.31 -34.02 28.54
CA GLU A 361 -20.51 -33.49 29.90
C GLU A 361 -20.02 -34.46 31.01
N GLU A 362 -19.11 -33.98 31.85
CA GLU A 362 -18.50 -34.74 32.95
C GLU A 362 -19.17 -34.40 34.29
N TYR A 363 -19.69 -35.40 35.00
CA TYR A 363 -20.24 -35.23 36.35
C TYR A 363 -19.13 -34.84 37.33
N LEU A 364 -19.22 -33.67 37.95
CA LEU A 364 -18.23 -33.10 38.88
C LEU A 364 -18.06 -33.85 40.22
N GLN A 365 -18.55 -35.10 40.34
CA GLN A 365 -18.33 -36.00 41.48
C GLN A 365 -18.24 -37.47 41.05
N SER A 366 -17.01 -37.99 40.94
CA SER A 366 -16.72 -39.44 40.91
C SER A 366 -15.63 -39.83 41.93
N ASP A 367 -15.63 -39.19 43.10
CA ASP A 367 -14.70 -39.53 44.18
C ASP A 367 -14.99 -40.93 44.74
N LYS A 368 -14.01 -41.82 44.56
CA LYS A 368 -13.99 -43.17 45.13
C LYS A 368 -14.00 -43.09 46.67
N LYS A 369 -14.91 -43.85 47.27
CA LYS A 369 -14.92 -44.32 48.69
C LYS A 369 -14.07 -43.53 49.69
N SER A 370 -14.75 -42.66 50.46
CA SER A 370 -14.53 -42.42 51.90
C SER A 370 -13.09 -42.29 52.41
N SER A 371 -12.69 -41.04 52.70
CA SER A 371 -11.75 -40.72 53.78
C SER A 371 -12.28 -39.49 54.55
N PRO A 372 -11.97 -39.33 55.86
CA PRO A 372 -12.58 -38.30 56.69
C PRO A 372 -12.15 -36.89 56.28
N PHE A 373 -12.96 -35.89 56.64
CA PHE A 373 -12.79 -34.47 56.32
C PHE A 373 -11.38 -33.94 56.66
N ILE A 374 -10.49 -33.94 55.67
CA ILE A 374 -9.28 -33.13 55.71
C ILE A 374 -9.69 -31.70 55.36
N TYR A 375 -9.50 -30.77 56.30
CA TYR A 375 -9.48 -29.34 56.00
C TYR A 375 -8.37 -29.07 54.98
N ARG A 376 -8.71 -29.02 53.68
CA ARG A 376 -7.80 -28.48 52.67
C ARG A 376 -7.57 -27.02 53.01
N SER A 377 -6.32 -26.68 53.30
CA SER A 377 -5.87 -25.30 53.45
C SER A 377 -6.30 -24.47 52.23
N LYS A 378 -6.56 -23.17 52.46
CA LYS A 378 -6.81 -22.22 51.37
C LYS A 378 -5.73 -22.43 50.29
N PRO A 379 -6.09 -22.69 49.02
CA PRO A 379 -5.08 -22.94 48.00
C PRO A 379 -4.21 -21.70 47.86
N ASN A 380 -2.90 -21.85 48.08
CA ASN A 380 -1.95 -20.75 47.90
C ASN A 380 -2.09 -20.21 46.47
N VAL A 381 -2.45 -18.93 46.36
CA VAL A 381 -2.40 -18.20 45.11
C VAL A 381 -0.92 -18.07 44.75
N HIS A 382 -0.45 -18.85 43.78
CA HIS A 382 0.86 -18.64 43.18
C HIS A 382 0.82 -17.32 42.38
N ARG A 383 1.11 -16.23 43.09
CA ARG A 383 1.42 -14.94 42.49
C ARG A 383 2.66 -15.14 41.63
N LEU A 384 2.55 -14.94 40.32
CA LEU A 384 3.65 -15.21 39.40
C LEU A 384 4.91 -14.45 39.82
N THR A 385 6.06 -15.10 39.66
CA THR A 385 7.34 -14.47 39.96
C THR A 385 7.56 -13.26 39.04
N LYS A 386 8.29 -12.26 39.52
CA LYS A 386 8.55 -11.01 38.77
C LYS A 386 9.07 -11.28 37.35
N TYR A 387 9.96 -12.27 37.22
CA TYR A 387 10.48 -12.77 35.94
C TYR A 387 9.40 -13.29 34.98
N GLN A 388 8.43 -14.08 35.46
CA GLN A 388 7.33 -14.58 34.62
C GLN A 388 6.40 -13.44 34.16
N LEU A 389 6.15 -12.46 35.02
CA LEU A 389 5.38 -11.27 34.64
C LEU A 389 6.10 -10.45 33.57
N ASP A 390 7.42 -10.28 33.68
CA ASP A 390 8.23 -9.53 32.71
C ASP A 390 8.38 -10.29 31.38
N ALA A 391 8.44 -11.63 31.39
CA ALA A 391 8.38 -12.45 30.18
C ALA A 391 7.06 -12.28 29.41
N ILE A 392 5.91 -12.37 30.10
CA ILE A 392 4.59 -12.21 29.47
C ILE A 392 4.39 -10.76 28.98
N ARG A 393 4.86 -9.75 29.73
CA ARG A 393 4.87 -8.35 29.29
C ARG A 393 5.63 -8.18 27.96
N ASN A 394 6.79 -8.82 27.82
CA ASN A 394 7.57 -8.78 26.58
C ASN A 394 6.83 -9.41 25.40
N GLU A 395 6.06 -10.49 25.59
CA GLU A 395 5.18 -11.03 24.54
C GLU A 395 4.05 -10.07 24.15
N CYS A 396 3.39 -9.44 25.13
CA CYS A 396 2.35 -8.45 24.86
C CYS A 396 2.89 -7.24 24.09
N ILE A 397 4.12 -6.79 24.42
CA ILE A 397 4.82 -5.72 23.69
C ILE A 397 5.14 -6.16 22.25
N LYS A 398 5.53 -7.43 22.02
CA LYS A 398 5.73 -7.98 20.67
C LYS A 398 4.43 -8.01 19.86
N GLU A 399 3.32 -8.45 20.45
CA GLU A 399 2.01 -8.50 19.78
C GLU A 399 1.48 -7.10 19.46
N ALA A 400 1.62 -6.13 20.37
CA ALA A 400 1.26 -4.74 20.13
C ALA A 400 2.13 -4.10 19.02
N LYS A 401 3.45 -4.32 19.02
CA LYS A 401 4.37 -3.88 17.97
C LYS A 401 4.00 -4.48 16.61
N MET A 402 3.70 -5.78 16.55
CA MET A 402 3.24 -6.46 15.33
C MET A 402 1.98 -5.79 14.74
N TRP A 403 0.94 -5.59 15.55
CA TRP A 403 -0.30 -4.95 15.05
C TRP A 403 -0.10 -3.49 14.63
N SER A 404 0.78 -2.75 15.32
CA SER A 404 1.17 -1.40 14.91
C SER A 404 1.86 -1.40 13.54
N ILE A 405 2.80 -2.33 13.31
CA ILE A 405 3.54 -2.46 12.04
C ILE A 405 2.61 -2.89 10.89
N ILE A 406 1.73 -3.87 11.12
CA ILE A 406 0.74 -4.30 10.13
C ILE A 406 -0.19 -3.14 9.74
N LYS A 407 -0.62 -2.32 10.71
CA LYS A 407 -1.42 -1.12 10.46
C LYS A 407 -0.64 -0.07 9.67
N GLU A 408 0.64 0.18 10.00
CA GLU A 408 1.52 1.11 9.26
C GLU A 408 1.70 0.64 7.80
N ILE A 409 1.93 -0.65 7.56
CA ILE A 409 2.04 -1.23 6.22
C ILE A 409 0.74 -1.07 5.43
N LEU A 410 -0.40 -1.48 5.97
CA LEU A 410 -1.68 -1.46 5.24
C LEU A 410 -2.13 -0.04 4.91
N THR A 411 -1.98 0.90 5.85
CA THR A 411 -2.29 2.32 5.60
C THR A 411 -1.34 2.93 4.57
N TYR A 412 -0.07 2.56 4.58
CA TYR A 412 0.92 3.05 3.62
C TYR A 412 0.76 2.47 2.21
N LEU A 413 0.44 1.17 2.09
CA LEU A 413 0.12 0.55 0.80
C LEU A 413 -1.12 1.20 0.17
N CYS A 414 -2.16 1.47 0.96
CA CYS A 414 -3.33 2.20 0.49
C CYS A 414 -2.98 3.60 -0.03
N PHE A 415 -2.15 4.36 0.71
CA PHE A 415 -1.65 5.67 0.28
C PHE A 415 -0.87 5.61 -1.05
N ILE A 416 0.04 4.63 -1.21
CA ILE A 416 0.80 4.47 -2.46
C ILE A 416 -0.08 4.05 -3.63
N CYS A 417 -1.03 3.12 -3.43
CA CYS A 417 -1.95 2.72 -4.49
C CYS A 417 -2.77 3.92 -4.99
N LEU A 418 -3.25 4.79 -4.09
CA LEU A 418 -3.93 6.03 -4.47
C LEU A 418 -3.00 6.97 -5.25
N LEU A 419 -1.77 7.18 -4.76
CA LEU A 419 -0.79 8.04 -5.42
C LEU A 419 -0.45 7.54 -6.84
N TYR A 420 -0.24 6.24 -7.04
CA TYR A 420 0.02 5.64 -8.36
C TYR A 420 -1.17 5.78 -9.31
N VAL A 421 -2.41 5.58 -8.82
CA VAL A 421 -3.62 5.79 -9.63
C VAL A 421 -3.70 7.25 -10.11
N ILE A 422 -3.38 8.21 -9.25
CA ILE A 422 -3.41 9.64 -9.60
C ILE A 422 -2.30 9.99 -10.60
N CYS A 423 -1.09 9.46 -10.43
CA CYS A 423 -0.01 9.61 -11.42
C CYS A 423 -0.45 9.07 -12.79
N PHE A 424 -0.92 7.82 -12.83
CA PHE A 424 -1.28 7.13 -14.06
C PHE A 424 -2.50 7.75 -14.75
N SER A 425 -3.49 8.24 -13.99
CA SER A 425 -4.68 8.89 -14.57
C SER A 425 -4.39 10.27 -15.16
N ASN A 426 -3.38 10.97 -14.66
CA ASN A 426 -3.00 12.29 -15.20
C ASN A 426 -2.11 12.18 -16.46
N THR A 427 -1.45 11.04 -16.69
CA THR A 427 -0.57 10.83 -17.86
C THR A 427 -1.34 10.26 -19.04
N ASN A 428 -1.54 11.05 -20.11
CA ASN A 428 -2.10 10.55 -21.37
C ASN A 428 -0.99 9.86 -22.20
N PRO A 429 -1.06 8.54 -22.47
CA PRO A 429 -0.02 7.81 -23.20
C PRO A 429 0.15 8.28 -24.65
N ASN A 430 -0.88 8.90 -25.23
CA ASN A 430 -0.83 9.38 -26.61
C ASN A 430 -0.06 10.70 -26.78
N GLY A 431 0.26 11.40 -25.68
CA GLY A 431 1.02 12.66 -25.74
C GLY A 431 2.40 12.48 -26.39
N PHE A 432 3.09 11.37 -26.11
CA PHE A 432 4.37 11.05 -26.75
C PHE A 432 4.25 10.92 -28.28
N TYR A 433 3.26 10.16 -28.77
CA TYR A 433 3.04 9.99 -30.21
C TYR A 433 2.62 11.29 -30.90
N GLN A 434 1.89 12.17 -30.20
CA GLN A 434 1.52 13.48 -30.71
C GLN A 434 2.73 14.42 -30.85
N VAL A 435 3.63 14.45 -29.86
CA VAL A 435 4.90 15.20 -29.95
C VAL A 435 5.76 14.65 -31.09
N GLN A 436 6.01 13.34 -31.12
CA GLN A 436 6.81 12.70 -32.16
C GLN A 436 6.26 12.96 -33.58
N HIS A 437 4.93 12.99 -33.73
CA HIS A 437 4.30 13.36 -34.99
C HIS A 437 4.57 14.82 -35.36
N LEU A 438 4.37 15.75 -34.43
CA LEU A 438 4.54 17.20 -34.64
C LEU A 438 5.99 17.58 -34.91
N GLU A 439 6.96 16.98 -34.22
CA GLU A 439 8.39 17.09 -34.52
C GLU A 439 8.68 16.66 -35.97
N SER A 440 8.23 15.46 -36.35
CA SER A 440 8.43 14.94 -37.71
C SER A 440 7.69 15.72 -38.80
N PHE A 441 6.71 16.54 -38.43
CA PHE A 441 5.85 17.28 -39.35
C PHE A 441 6.31 18.73 -39.54
N PHE A 442 6.75 19.42 -38.48
CA PHE A 442 7.24 20.80 -38.56
C PHE A 442 8.76 20.92 -38.77
N LEU A 443 9.55 19.95 -38.27
CA LEU A 443 11.02 20.05 -38.27
C LEU A 443 11.68 19.30 -39.44
N ASN A 444 11.22 18.07 -39.73
CA ASN A 444 11.82 17.16 -40.72
C ASN A 444 10.89 16.96 -41.94
N THR A 445 10.89 17.93 -42.85
CA THR A 445 9.94 17.93 -43.98
C THR A 445 10.53 17.15 -45.15
N ARG A 446 10.16 15.87 -45.30
CA ARG A 446 10.65 14.91 -46.33
C ARG A 446 10.54 15.34 -47.82
N GLN A 447 10.09 16.55 -48.12
CA GLN A 447 9.93 17.10 -49.47
C GLN A 447 10.91 18.24 -49.80
N VAL A 448 11.66 18.77 -48.82
CA VAL A 448 12.61 19.87 -48.98
C VAL A 448 13.91 19.50 -48.26
N ASP A 449 15.07 19.66 -48.91
CA ASP A 449 16.39 19.28 -48.36
C ASP A 449 16.90 20.20 -47.21
N GLN A 450 16.02 20.96 -46.54
CA GLN A 450 16.34 21.89 -45.46
C GLN A 450 15.48 21.62 -44.22
N ASP A 451 16.07 20.92 -43.25
CA ASP A 451 15.47 20.66 -41.93
C ASP A 451 15.66 21.87 -41.00
N TYR A 452 14.67 22.17 -40.15
CA TYR A 452 14.73 23.30 -39.21
C TYR A 452 15.98 23.28 -38.32
N THR A 453 16.40 22.09 -37.88
CA THR A 453 17.55 21.87 -37.00
C THR A 453 18.91 22.07 -37.70
N THR A 454 18.93 22.25 -39.02
CA THR A 454 20.17 22.42 -39.82
C THR A 454 20.33 23.82 -40.42
N ILE A 455 19.41 24.74 -40.09
CA ILE A 455 19.46 26.14 -40.55
C ILE A 455 20.70 26.82 -39.96
N THR A 456 21.50 27.44 -40.82
CA THR A 456 22.71 28.19 -40.43
C THR A 456 22.77 29.62 -40.95
N THR A 457 21.98 29.96 -41.99
CA THR A 457 21.93 31.32 -42.57
C THR A 457 20.54 31.94 -42.49
N ILE A 458 20.47 33.28 -42.54
CA ILE A 458 19.20 34.02 -42.50
C ILE A 458 18.34 33.69 -43.73
N ASP A 459 18.97 33.49 -44.88
CA ASP A 459 18.30 33.12 -46.13
C ASP A 459 17.70 31.70 -46.04
N ASP A 460 18.41 30.74 -45.45
CA ASP A 460 17.87 29.39 -45.17
C ASP A 460 16.68 29.44 -44.20
N TYR A 461 16.73 30.32 -43.20
CA TYR A 461 15.61 30.52 -42.28
C TYR A 461 14.36 31.04 -43.01
N TRP A 462 14.50 32.04 -43.87
CA TRP A 462 13.38 32.53 -44.69
C TRP A 462 12.89 31.47 -45.69
N ASN A 463 13.78 30.71 -46.33
CA ASN A 463 13.42 29.63 -47.25
C ASN A 463 12.60 28.54 -46.54
N TRP A 464 13.01 28.11 -45.34
CA TRP A 464 12.24 27.19 -44.50
C TRP A 464 10.89 27.79 -44.10
N LEU A 465 10.86 29.07 -43.71
CA LEU A 465 9.67 29.73 -43.18
C LEU A 465 8.60 29.95 -44.28
N GLU A 466 9.00 30.37 -45.48
CA GLU A 466 8.11 30.61 -46.63
C GLU A 466 7.60 29.33 -47.31
N ASN A 467 8.45 28.31 -47.44
CA ASN A 467 8.13 27.09 -48.22
C ASN A 467 7.69 25.91 -47.36
N SER A 468 8.30 25.68 -46.19
CA SER A 468 7.97 24.52 -45.33
C SER A 468 6.98 24.91 -44.23
N PHE A 469 7.31 25.92 -43.42
CA PHE A 469 6.50 26.28 -42.25
C PHE A 469 5.14 26.88 -42.65
N ALA A 470 5.12 27.85 -43.56
CA ALA A 470 3.88 28.48 -44.01
C ALA A 470 2.93 27.48 -44.69
N GLU A 471 3.45 26.51 -45.44
CA GLU A 471 2.63 25.44 -46.04
C GLU A 471 2.01 24.51 -45.01
N ASN A 472 2.80 24.08 -44.01
CA ASN A 472 2.31 23.22 -42.95
C ASN A 472 1.29 23.93 -42.04
N SER A 473 1.39 25.25 -41.88
CA SER A 473 0.53 26.06 -40.99
C SER A 473 -0.98 26.03 -41.32
N ARG A 474 -1.38 25.66 -42.54
CA ARG A 474 -2.78 25.67 -43.01
C ARG A 474 -3.14 24.42 -43.80
N ALA A 475 -4.36 23.91 -43.58
CA ALA A 475 -4.93 22.81 -44.35
C ALA A 475 -4.95 23.12 -45.86
N GLN A 476 -4.12 22.41 -46.64
CA GLN A 476 -4.13 22.49 -48.09
C GLN A 476 -5.33 21.72 -48.69
N GLN A 477 -5.50 21.85 -50.01
CA GLN A 477 -6.49 21.11 -50.78
C GLN A 477 -6.33 19.58 -50.61
N TRP A 478 -7.39 18.85 -50.93
CA TRP A 478 -7.33 17.39 -51.01
C TRP A 478 -6.61 16.95 -52.29
N TYR A 479 -6.19 15.68 -52.34
CA TYR A 479 -5.49 15.09 -53.49
C TYR A 479 -6.33 15.12 -54.79
N ASN A 480 -7.65 15.33 -54.67
CA ASN A 480 -8.60 15.48 -55.78
C ASN A 480 -8.83 16.95 -56.19
N GLY A 481 -8.08 17.91 -55.63
CA GLY A 481 -8.22 19.35 -55.86
C GLY A 481 -9.39 20.02 -55.14
N GLU A 482 -10.15 19.30 -54.29
CA GLU A 482 -11.25 19.91 -53.55
C GLU A 482 -10.76 20.73 -52.34
N ALA A 483 -11.40 21.87 -52.12
CA ALA A 483 -11.12 22.71 -50.96
C ALA A 483 -11.55 22.01 -49.65
N PRO A 484 -10.77 22.12 -48.56
CA PRO A 484 -11.02 21.40 -47.32
C PRO A 484 -12.14 22.09 -46.51
N ARG A 485 -13.40 21.79 -46.86
CA ARG A 485 -14.60 22.36 -46.22
C ARG A 485 -14.60 22.08 -44.70
N ASN A 486 -14.92 23.11 -43.92
CA ASN A 486 -14.92 23.10 -42.43
C ASN A 486 -13.56 22.79 -41.77
N LEU A 487 -12.46 22.73 -42.52
CA LEU A 487 -11.10 22.44 -42.03
C LEU A 487 -10.15 23.65 -42.15
N SER A 488 -10.65 24.86 -42.43
CA SER A 488 -9.83 26.07 -42.59
C SER A 488 -9.04 26.47 -41.33
N GLY A 489 -9.47 26.01 -40.14
CA GLY A 489 -8.74 26.17 -38.88
C GLY A 489 -7.79 25.02 -38.55
N PHE A 490 -7.57 24.06 -39.44
CA PHE A 490 -6.67 22.93 -39.23
C PHE A 490 -5.30 23.17 -39.90
N VAL A 491 -4.30 22.48 -39.37
CA VAL A 491 -2.94 22.33 -39.90
C VAL A 491 -2.98 21.41 -41.14
N ASN A 492 -1.92 21.36 -41.96
CA ASN A 492 -1.91 20.53 -43.18
C ASN A 492 -2.06 19.02 -42.92
N ASP A 493 -1.82 18.55 -41.69
CA ASP A 493 -2.14 17.18 -41.24
C ASP A 493 -3.65 16.86 -41.20
N LYS A 494 -4.53 17.87 -41.27
CA LYS A 494 -6.01 17.79 -41.26
C LYS A 494 -6.60 17.12 -40.01
N SER A 495 -5.82 16.97 -38.95
CA SER A 495 -6.16 16.32 -37.68
C SER A 495 -6.02 17.26 -36.48
N ASN A 496 -4.98 18.10 -36.46
CA ASN A 496 -4.73 19.10 -35.44
C ASN A 496 -5.37 20.44 -35.85
N ARG A 497 -6.20 20.99 -34.96
CA ARG A 497 -6.82 22.30 -35.14
C ARG A 497 -5.95 23.38 -34.50
N LEU A 498 -5.60 24.42 -35.26
CA LEU A 498 -4.96 25.62 -34.72
C LEU A 498 -5.98 26.42 -33.87
N ILE A 499 -5.54 26.86 -32.70
CA ILE A 499 -6.28 27.79 -31.84
C ILE A 499 -5.83 29.20 -32.19
N GLY A 500 -6.75 30.04 -32.69
CA GLY A 500 -6.42 31.39 -33.16
C GLY A 500 -5.51 31.40 -34.40
N TRP A 501 -4.34 32.01 -34.26
CA TRP A 501 -3.33 32.16 -35.31
C TRP A 501 -1.92 31.94 -34.75
N ILE A 502 -0.94 31.75 -35.63
CA ILE A 502 0.47 31.66 -35.25
C ILE A 502 1.02 33.08 -35.06
N ILE A 503 1.85 33.26 -34.04
CA ILE A 503 2.55 34.50 -33.73
C ILE A 503 4.05 34.28 -33.97
N MET A 504 4.70 35.23 -34.64
CA MET A 504 6.17 35.30 -34.75
C MET A 504 6.63 36.59 -34.10
N ARG A 505 7.32 36.46 -32.98
CA ARG A 505 7.84 37.52 -32.13
C ARG A 505 9.34 37.67 -32.34
N GLN A 506 9.86 38.89 -32.38
CA GLN A 506 11.27 39.18 -32.61
C GLN A 506 11.80 40.10 -31.52
N LEU A 507 13.00 39.79 -31.04
CA LEU A 507 13.77 40.61 -30.12
C LEU A 507 15.04 41.12 -30.78
N ARG A 508 15.31 42.40 -30.53
CA ARG A 508 16.33 43.20 -31.21
C ARG A 508 17.10 44.03 -30.20
N VAL A 509 18.35 44.33 -30.50
CA VAL A 509 19.22 45.15 -29.65
C VAL A 509 19.47 46.53 -30.26
N LYS A 510 19.66 47.52 -29.39
CA LYS A 510 20.01 48.89 -29.76
C LYS A 510 21.42 48.93 -30.36
N PRO A 511 21.63 49.65 -31.49
CA PRO A 511 22.96 49.80 -32.08
C PRO A 511 23.85 50.63 -31.15
N GLN A 512 24.98 50.07 -30.72
CA GLN A 512 25.94 50.78 -29.88
C GLN A 512 27.22 51.09 -30.68
N LEU A 513 27.78 52.29 -30.50
CA LEU A 513 29.09 52.62 -31.08
C LEU A 513 30.18 51.82 -30.36
N CYS A 514 30.98 51.04 -31.11
CA CYS A 514 32.13 50.35 -30.54
C CYS A 514 33.11 51.38 -29.96
N SER A 515 33.46 51.26 -28.67
CA SER A 515 34.49 52.13 -28.06
C SER A 515 35.89 51.61 -28.39
N ASN A 516 36.27 51.65 -29.67
CA ASN A 516 37.56 51.17 -30.15
C ASN A 516 38.56 52.32 -30.32
N LYS A 517 39.83 52.11 -29.96
CA LYS A 517 40.86 53.18 -29.85
C LYS A 517 41.45 53.65 -31.19
N GLN A 518 40.84 53.29 -32.31
CA GLN A 518 41.27 53.66 -33.66
C GLN A 518 40.04 54.18 -34.43
N ASN A 519 40.21 55.27 -35.18
CA ASN A 519 39.14 56.14 -35.71
C ASN A 519 38.26 55.51 -36.82
N LEU A 520 37.63 54.38 -36.53
CA LEU A 520 36.57 53.76 -37.31
C LEU A 520 35.32 53.71 -36.43
N MET A 521 34.27 54.43 -36.82
CA MET A 521 32.92 54.18 -36.29
C MET A 521 32.44 52.82 -36.81
N LEU A 522 32.82 51.73 -36.15
CA LEU A 522 32.05 50.50 -36.21
C LEU A 522 30.83 50.65 -35.29
N ILE A 523 29.69 50.21 -35.80
CA ILE A 523 28.52 49.89 -34.99
C ILE A 523 28.76 48.48 -34.47
N CYS A 524 28.76 48.31 -33.14
CA CYS A 524 28.81 47.02 -32.49
C CYS A 524 27.37 46.59 -32.20
N GLU A 525 27.07 45.34 -32.54
CA GLU A 525 25.81 44.69 -32.23
C GLU A 525 26.12 43.69 -31.11
N ASN A 526 25.98 44.14 -29.86
CA ASN A 526 26.28 43.33 -28.68
C ASN A 526 25.31 42.13 -28.58
N ASP A 527 25.61 41.19 -27.68
CA ASP A 527 24.67 40.14 -27.25
C ASP A 527 23.48 40.75 -26.47
N TYR A 528 22.38 40.02 -26.28
CA TYR A 528 21.13 40.58 -25.76
C TYR A 528 21.16 40.77 -24.23
N ASP A 529 20.76 41.95 -23.79
CA ASP A 529 20.52 42.27 -22.39
C ASP A 529 19.22 43.06 -22.26
N LEU A 530 18.48 42.86 -21.17
CA LEU A 530 17.25 43.59 -20.83
C LEU A 530 17.46 45.13 -20.81
N LEU A 531 18.71 45.58 -20.62
CA LEU A 531 19.10 47.00 -20.69
C LEU A 531 19.35 47.51 -22.12
N ASN A 532 19.74 46.65 -23.06
CA ASN A 532 20.09 47.02 -24.44
C ASN A 532 18.98 46.71 -25.47
N GLU A 533 17.90 46.06 -25.02
CA GLU A 533 16.70 45.78 -25.81
C GLU A 533 16.13 47.02 -26.52
N GLU A 534 15.80 46.84 -27.80
CA GLU A 534 15.17 47.84 -28.65
C GLU A 534 13.65 47.86 -28.45
N LYS A 535 13.11 49.03 -28.07
CA LYS A 535 11.68 49.20 -27.72
C LYS A 535 11.00 50.35 -28.46
N ASP A 536 11.72 51.02 -29.36
CA ASP A 536 11.16 52.11 -30.16
C ASP A 536 10.24 51.55 -31.27
N SER A 537 9.32 52.38 -31.77
CA SER A 537 8.41 52.00 -32.86
C SER A 537 8.88 52.53 -34.21
N PHE A 538 8.96 51.64 -35.20
CA PHE A 538 9.52 51.90 -36.52
C PHE A 538 8.45 51.82 -37.62
N GLN A 539 8.78 52.40 -38.78
CA GLN A 539 8.09 52.13 -40.05
C GLN A 539 8.67 50.88 -40.73
N PRO A 540 7.94 50.26 -41.66
CA PRO A 540 8.42 49.13 -42.45
C PRO A 540 9.83 49.33 -43.03
N GLY A 541 10.72 48.39 -42.75
CA GLY A 541 12.14 48.46 -43.09
C GLY A 541 13.02 49.16 -42.03
N TRP A 542 12.62 49.12 -40.75
CA TRP A 542 13.37 49.68 -39.59
C TRP A 542 13.67 51.17 -39.69
N LYS A 543 12.79 51.94 -40.35
CA LYS A 543 12.93 53.38 -40.54
C LYS A 543 12.29 54.16 -39.40
N LEU A 544 12.92 55.25 -39.00
CA LEU A 544 12.36 56.18 -38.02
C LEU A 544 11.24 57.02 -38.67
N ASN A 545 10.21 57.36 -37.88
CA ASN A 545 9.00 58.06 -38.34
C ASN A 545 9.20 59.43 -39.02
N ASN A 546 10.43 59.95 -39.06
CA ASN A 546 10.77 61.25 -39.65
C ASN A 546 11.18 61.16 -41.13
N GLU A 547 11.34 59.96 -41.70
CA GLU A 547 11.66 59.78 -43.13
C GLU A 547 10.39 59.80 -43.99
N THR A 548 10.39 60.62 -45.07
CA THR A 548 9.27 60.69 -46.02
C THR A 548 9.31 59.49 -46.98
N VAL A 549 8.75 58.36 -46.56
CA VAL A 549 8.57 57.17 -47.42
C VAL A 549 7.38 57.39 -48.36
N ALA A 550 7.50 56.94 -49.62
CA ALA A 550 6.39 56.96 -50.56
C ALA A 550 5.22 56.11 -50.05
N GLN A 551 3.98 56.58 -50.24
CA GLN A 551 2.77 55.89 -49.79
C GLN A 551 2.59 54.56 -50.54
N ILE A 552 3.06 53.48 -49.92
CA ILE A 552 2.71 52.10 -50.26
C ILE A 552 1.79 51.61 -49.15
N ASP A 553 0.56 51.24 -49.50
CA ASP A 553 -0.41 50.70 -48.54
C ASP A 553 0.01 49.27 -48.13
N TYR A 554 0.81 49.18 -47.07
CA TYR A 554 1.13 47.92 -46.40
C TYR A 554 -0.10 47.36 -45.67
N SER A 555 -0.17 46.03 -45.53
CA SER A 555 -1.21 45.41 -44.71
C SER A 555 -1.07 45.80 -43.24
N SER A 556 -2.18 45.84 -42.50
CA SER A 556 -2.18 46.21 -41.09
C SER A 556 -1.28 45.32 -40.23
N THR A 557 -1.13 44.03 -40.58
CA THR A 557 -0.24 43.08 -39.90
C THR A 557 1.25 43.40 -40.13
N ILE A 558 1.63 43.86 -41.32
CA ILE A 558 3.00 44.33 -41.60
C ILE A 558 3.27 45.66 -40.88
N LEU A 559 2.30 46.56 -40.81
CA LEU A 559 2.47 47.81 -40.06
C LEU A 559 2.64 47.56 -38.55
N GLN A 560 1.91 46.59 -37.99
CA GLN A 560 2.03 46.20 -36.59
C GLN A 560 3.34 45.47 -36.26
N SER A 561 3.96 44.77 -37.22
CA SER A 561 5.20 44.02 -36.98
C SER A 561 6.48 44.87 -36.86
N PHE A 562 6.39 46.19 -37.07
CA PHE A 562 7.48 47.14 -36.78
C PHE A 562 7.19 48.02 -35.54
N GLN A 563 6.07 47.78 -34.85
CA GLN A 563 5.72 48.43 -33.59
C GLN A 563 6.04 47.49 -32.42
N TYR A 564 6.74 48.00 -31.41
CA TYR A 564 7.05 47.23 -30.21
C TYR A 564 5.79 47.05 -29.36
N GLN A 565 5.54 45.82 -28.90
CA GLN A 565 4.41 45.48 -28.03
C GLN A 565 4.92 45.08 -26.64
N ASN A 566 4.26 45.59 -25.62
CA ASN A 566 4.57 45.31 -24.22
C ASN A 566 3.96 43.98 -23.75
N ASP A 567 4.56 43.40 -22.72
CA ASP A 567 4.17 42.16 -22.05
C ASP A 567 2.65 42.07 -21.78
N ASP A 568 2.06 43.10 -21.15
CA ASP A 568 0.62 43.18 -20.85
C ASP A 568 -0.31 43.14 -22.09
N GLN A 569 0.21 43.48 -23.27
CA GLN A 569 -0.54 43.46 -24.54
C GLN A 569 -0.48 42.09 -25.22
N LEU A 570 0.56 41.31 -24.95
CA LEU A 570 0.80 40.00 -25.56
C LEU A 570 0.35 38.82 -24.69
N ASP A 571 0.20 39.00 -23.37
CA ASP A 571 0.02 37.89 -22.39
C ASP A 571 1.12 36.82 -22.56
N SER A 572 2.34 37.27 -22.87
CA SER A 572 3.54 36.45 -23.12
C SER A 572 4.42 36.37 -21.87
N TYR A 573 5.25 35.32 -21.80
CA TYR A 573 6.13 35.07 -20.66
C TYR A 573 7.60 35.03 -21.10
N ILE A 574 8.51 35.25 -20.15
CA ILE A 574 9.96 35.16 -20.35
C ILE A 574 10.32 33.80 -20.94
N THR A 575 11.06 33.81 -22.04
CA THR A 575 11.55 32.61 -22.75
C THR A 575 13.04 32.43 -22.50
N ILE A 576 13.45 31.24 -22.06
CA ILE A 576 14.85 30.90 -21.78
C ILE A 576 15.39 30.13 -22.99
N GLY A 577 16.40 30.68 -23.66
CA GLY A 577 17.16 30.00 -24.71
C GLY A 577 18.42 29.31 -24.15
N ASP A 578 19.24 28.74 -25.04
CA ASP A 578 20.48 28.08 -24.66
C ASP A 578 21.61 29.09 -24.37
N PHE A 579 21.56 30.27 -24.99
CA PHE A 579 22.53 31.35 -24.75
C PHE A 579 22.00 32.41 -23.79
N GLU A 580 20.77 32.92 -24.01
CA GLU A 580 20.27 34.11 -23.30
C GLU A 580 18.82 33.96 -22.82
N THR A 581 18.41 34.82 -21.87
CA THR A 581 17.04 34.87 -21.34
C THR A 581 16.31 36.07 -21.89
N TYR A 582 15.24 35.81 -22.65
CA TYR A 582 14.54 36.77 -23.49
C TYR A 582 13.29 37.34 -22.82
N SER A 583 13.10 38.66 -22.95
CA SER A 583 11.91 39.37 -22.46
C SER A 583 10.61 38.86 -23.07
N SER A 584 9.50 39.17 -22.41
CA SER A 584 8.14 38.80 -22.83
C SER A 584 7.65 39.63 -24.02
N GLY A 585 8.00 40.92 -24.09
CA GLY A 585 7.66 41.82 -25.18
C GLY A 585 8.32 41.50 -26.54
N GLY A 586 8.19 42.44 -27.49
CA GLY A 586 8.92 42.40 -28.76
C GLY A 586 8.13 42.94 -29.96
N TYR A 587 8.69 42.75 -31.15
CA TYR A 587 8.05 43.08 -32.44
C TYR A 587 7.32 41.85 -32.96
N VAL A 588 6.04 41.99 -33.34
CA VAL A 588 5.16 40.82 -33.54
C VAL A 588 4.46 40.82 -34.90
N TYR A 589 4.66 39.74 -35.66
CA TYR A 589 3.92 39.43 -36.87
C TYR A 589 2.91 38.29 -36.64
N GLU A 590 1.68 38.48 -37.10
CA GLU A 590 0.60 37.51 -36.94
C GLU A 590 0.24 36.81 -38.27
N PHE A 591 0.19 35.47 -38.27
CA PHE A 591 -0.12 34.64 -39.44
C PHE A 591 -1.63 34.59 -39.72
N ARG A 592 -2.23 35.75 -39.99
CA ARG A 592 -3.65 35.91 -40.34
C ARG A 592 -3.86 35.88 -41.86
N GLY A 593 -5.01 35.35 -42.29
CA GLY A 593 -5.40 35.28 -43.71
C GLY A 593 -5.26 33.89 -44.34
N ARG A 594 -5.26 33.83 -45.67
CA ARG A 594 -5.04 32.59 -46.45
C ARG A 594 -3.54 32.35 -46.63
N LEU A 595 -3.19 31.12 -47.01
CA LEU A 595 -1.80 30.70 -47.25
C LEU A 595 -1.06 31.63 -48.25
N ASN A 596 -1.69 31.98 -49.38
CA ASN A 596 -1.11 32.93 -50.34
C ASN A 596 -0.92 34.35 -49.75
N ASP A 597 -1.83 34.81 -48.90
CA ASP A 597 -1.72 36.12 -48.25
C ASP A 597 -0.55 36.11 -47.24
N ILE A 598 -0.36 35.00 -46.54
CA ILE A 598 0.76 34.77 -45.62
C ILE A 598 2.09 34.75 -46.40
N GLN A 599 2.24 33.91 -47.43
CA GLN A 599 3.47 33.83 -48.24
C GLN A 599 3.83 35.15 -48.92
N THR A 600 2.85 35.90 -49.44
CA THR A 600 3.09 37.23 -50.03
C THR A 600 3.39 38.32 -49.01
N ASN A 601 3.06 38.14 -47.74
CA ASN A 601 3.48 39.03 -46.66
C ASN A 601 4.86 38.65 -46.10
N LEU A 602 5.18 37.36 -46.00
CA LEU A 602 6.49 36.88 -45.57
C LEU A 602 7.60 37.30 -46.53
N SER A 603 7.41 37.07 -47.83
CA SER A 603 8.34 37.55 -48.88
C SER A 603 8.50 39.08 -48.89
N LYS A 604 7.49 39.85 -48.46
CA LYS A 604 7.63 41.30 -48.22
C LYS A 604 8.44 41.61 -46.96
N LEU A 605 8.25 40.89 -45.86
CA LEU A 605 9.04 41.06 -44.64
C LEU A 605 10.51 40.72 -44.87
N HIS A 606 10.78 39.69 -45.66
CA HIS A 606 12.11 39.34 -46.16
C HIS A 606 12.72 40.49 -46.98
N GLN A 607 12.00 41.02 -47.99
CA GLN A 607 12.44 42.18 -48.76
C GLN A 607 12.64 43.47 -47.92
N LEU A 608 11.90 43.62 -46.83
CA LEU A 608 12.03 44.73 -45.89
C LEU A 608 13.14 44.52 -44.85
N GLY A 609 13.83 43.37 -44.84
CA GLY A 609 14.86 43.05 -43.84
C GLY A 609 14.32 43.02 -42.41
N TRP A 610 13.12 42.43 -42.21
CA TRP A 610 12.53 42.33 -40.87
C TRP A 610 13.49 41.62 -39.90
N ILE A 611 14.09 40.50 -40.32
CA ILE A 611 15.27 39.90 -39.68
C ILE A 611 16.52 40.53 -40.30
N ASP A 612 17.31 41.19 -39.47
CA ASP A 612 18.65 41.71 -39.78
C ASP A 612 19.65 41.30 -38.68
N ASN A 613 20.91 41.72 -38.79
CA ASN A 613 21.98 41.37 -37.84
C ASN A 613 21.77 41.84 -36.39
N LYS A 614 20.87 42.82 -36.15
CA LYS A 614 20.49 43.29 -34.78
C LYS A 614 19.46 42.39 -34.12
N THR A 615 18.90 41.44 -34.85
CA THR A 615 18.02 40.41 -34.30
C THR A 615 18.83 39.50 -33.38
N ARG A 616 18.28 39.16 -32.21
CA ARG A 616 18.90 38.22 -31.26
C ARG A 616 18.06 36.97 -31.04
N ALA A 617 16.74 37.10 -31.09
CA ALA A 617 15.83 35.96 -31.11
C ALA A 617 14.64 36.19 -32.04
N VAL A 618 14.19 35.13 -32.71
CA VAL A 618 12.86 35.03 -33.32
C VAL A 618 12.15 33.83 -32.72
N ILE A 619 10.93 34.05 -32.24
CA ILE A 619 10.17 33.08 -31.45
C ILE A 619 8.80 32.90 -32.10
N ILE A 620 8.52 31.69 -32.58
CA ILE A 620 7.25 31.33 -33.20
C ILE A 620 6.42 30.57 -32.17
N GLU A 621 5.29 31.14 -31.77
CA GLU A 621 4.43 30.68 -30.68
C GLU A 621 3.04 30.37 -31.21
N PHE A 622 2.55 29.14 -30.99
CA PHE A 622 1.19 28.75 -31.34
C PHE A 622 0.68 27.56 -30.55
N SER A 623 -0.63 27.32 -30.62
CA SER A 623 -1.29 26.22 -29.92
C SER A 623 -2.19 25.40 -30.83
N LEU A 624 -2.06 24.09 -30.73
CA LEU A 624 -2.85 23.09 -31.46
C LEU A 624 -3.78 22.34 -30.50
N TYR A 625 -4.90 21.84 -31.04
CA TYR A 625 -5.79 20.91 -30.35
C TYR A 625 -6.13 19.74 -31.25
N ASN A 626 -5.88 18.52 -30.76
CA ASN A 626 -6.25 17.29 -31.44
C ASN A 626 -7.61 16.79 -30.89
N PRO A 627 -8.72 16.87 -31.64
CA PRO A 627 -10.03 16.46 -31.16
C PRO A 627 -10.18 14.94 -31.03
N ASN A 628 -9.33 14.14 -31.69
CA ASN A 628 -9.39 12.68 -31.61
C ASN A 628 -8.79 12.15 -30.30
N VAL A 629 -7.78 12.86 -29.77
CA VAL A 629 -7.03 12.49 -28.56
C VAL A 629 -7.38 13.38 -27.36
N GLN A 630 -8.11 14.48 -27.60
CA GLN A 630 -8.48 15.51 -26.62
C GLN A 630 -7.28 16.17 -25.92
N LEU A 631 -6.18 16.30 -26.67
CA LEU A 631 -4.93 16.90 -26.21
C LEU A 631 -4.72 18.26 -26.88
N PHE A 632 -4.39 19.24 -26.07
CA PHE A 632 -3.81 20.50 -26.51
C PHE A 632 -2.29 20.33 -26.62
N THR A 633 -1.65 21.13 -27.46
CA THR A 633 -0.18 21.18 -27.55
C THR A 633 0.24 22.62 -27.77
N SER A 634 1.05 23.14 -26.85
CA SER A 634 1.75 24.41 -27.05
C SER A 634 3.02 24.11 -27.85
N ILE A 635 3.33 24.97 -28.82
CA ILE A 635 4.51 24.85 -29.68
C ILE A 635 5.24 26.19 -29.65
N THR A 636 6.51 26.12 -29.28
CA THR A 636 7.43 27.25 -29.26
C THR A 636 8.66 26.87 -30.08
N LEU A 637 8.95 27.62 -31.15
CA LEU A 637 10.16 27.47 -31.95
C LEU A 637 11.00 28.73 -31.77
N LEU A 638 12.17 28.61 -31.16
CA LEU A 638 13.08 29.71 -30.84
C LEU A 638 14.32 29.60 -31.75
N THR A 639 14.58 30.60 -32.60
CA THR A 639 15.87 30.76 -33.25
C THR A 639 16.67 31.88 -32.59
N GLU A 640 17.81 31.53 -32.01
CA GLU A 640 18.79 32.47 -31.45
C GLU A 640 19.76 32.89 -32.57
N PHE A 641 20.01 34.21 -32.68
CA PHE A 641 20.89 34.82 -33.68
C PHE A 641 22.05 35.49 -32.95
N LEU A 642 23.22 34.85 -32.93
CA LEU A 642 24.39 35.31 -32.19
C LEU A 642 24.99 36.58 -32.81
N SER A 643 25.64 37.42 -31.98
CA SER A 643 26.42 38.58 -32.45
C SER A 643 27.56 38.21 -33.42
N THR A 644 28.00 36.96 -33.40
CA THR A 644 29.00 36.39 -34.33
C THR A 644 28.44 36.05 -35.71
N GLY A 645 27.11 36.14 -35.91
CA GLY A 645 26.42 35.78 -37.15
C GLY A 645 25.98 34.32 -37.25
N GLY A 646 26.19 33.50 -36.20
CA GLY A 646 25.66 32.14 -36.14
C GLY A 646 24.18 32.10 -35.77
N ILE A 647 23.46 31.09 -36.27
CA ILE A 647 22.03 30.86 -35.97
C ILE A 647 21.89 29.50 -35.28
N TYR A 648 21.12 29.46 -34.20
CA TYR A 648 20.86 28.27 -33.40
C TYR A 648 19.35 28.03 -33.26
N PRO A 649 18.79 26.99 -33.90
CA PRO A 649 17.37 26.63 -33.82
C PRO A 649 17.08 25.69 -32.63
N GLN A 650 16.14 26.09 -31.79
CA GLN A 650 15.61 25.35 -30.64
C GLN A 650 14.09 25.19 -30.77
N TYR A 651 13.54 24.11 -30.23
CA TYR A 651 12.11 23.82 -30.31
C TYR A 651 11.59 23.18 -29.03
N ASP A 652 10.31 23.43 -28.72
CA ASP A 652 9.61 22.88 -27.58
C ASP A 652 8.16 22.54 -27.96
N PHE A 653 7.77 21.27 -27.77
CA PHE A 653 6.45 20.74 -28.10
C PHE A 653 5.83 20.13 -26.84
N GLN A 654 4.91 20.85 -26.20
CA GLN A 654 4.41 20.47 -24.88
C GLN A 654 2.92 20.10 -24.92
N PRO A 655 2.57 18.80 -24.83
CA PRO A 655 1.20 18.34 -24.84
C PRO A 655 0.58 18.43 -23.45
N PHE A 656 -0.66 18.92 -23.35
CA PHE A 656 -1.37 19.02 -22.07
C PHE A 656 -2.86 18.66 -22.18
N SER A 657 -3.43 18.22 -21.06
CA SER A 657 -4.84 17.86 -20.92
C SER A 657 -5.48 18.61 -19.75
N PHE A 658 -6.80 18.83 -19.82
CA PHE A 658 -7.57 19.53 -18.79
C PHE A 658 -8.27 18.60 -17.77
N GLU A 659 -7.87 17.33 -17.68
CA GLU A 659 -8.50 16.38 -16.75
C GLU A 659 -8.18 16.71 -15.28
N SER A 660 -9.20 16.60 -14.42
CA SER A 660 -9.23 17.09 -13.04
C SER A 660 -9.52 15.97 -12.03
N ILE A 661 -8.52 15.51 -11.28
CA ILE A 661 -8.62 14.53 -10.17
C ILE A 661 -7.78 15.01 -8.97
N ILE A 662 -8.18 14.65 -7.75
CA ILE A 662 -7.78 15.27 -6.46
C ILE A 662 -6.73 14.43 -5.70
N VAL A 663 -5.91 15.08 -4.82
CA VAL A 663 -4.94 14.54 -3.82
C VAL A 663 -3.53 14.23 -4.43
N CYS A 664 -2.35 14.33 -3.78
CA CYS A 664 -1.89 14.75 -2.44
C CYS A 664 -0.61 15.63 -2.52
N SER A 665 0.03 15.95 -1.38
CA SER A 665 1.11 16.93 -1.12
C SER A 665 0.61 18.38 -1.08
N TRP A 666 0.99 19.17 -0.06
CA TRP A 666 0.48 20.53 0.12
C TRP A 666 0.90 21.49 -1.01
N THR A 667 2.10 21.33 -1.56
CA THR A 667 2.56 22.10 -2.73
C THR A 667 1.84 21.66 -4.00
N SER A 668 1.71 20.35 -4.22
CA SER A 668 0.94 19.77 -5.33
C SER A 668 -0.54 20.19 -5.30
N VAL A 669 -1.16 20.25 -4.11
CA VAL A 669 -2.54 20.75 -3.94
C VAL A 669 -2.65 22.24 -4.27
N GLY A 670 -1.70 23.08 -3.83
CA GLY A 670 -1.68 24.49 -4.20
C GLY A 670 -1.53 24.72 -5.70
N ILE A 671 -0.62 23.98 -6.34
CA ILE A 671 -0.36 24.08 -7.79
C ILE A 671 -1.51 23.46 -8.59
N TYR A 672 -2.17 22.42 -8.10
CA TYR A 672 -3.40 21.88 -8.70
C TYR A 672 -4.54 22.91 -8.68
N ILE A 673 -4.73 23.64 -7.57
CA ILE A 673 -5.72 24.73 -7.50
C ILE A 673 -5.37 25.83 -8.52
N TRP A 674 -4.09 26.17 -8.67
CA TRP A 674 -3.63 27.12 -9.68
C TRP A 674 -3.89 26.64 -11.11
N ARG A 675 -3.52 25.38 -11.45
CA ARG A 675 -3.80 24.72 -12.73
C ARG A 675 -5.30 24.72 -13.05
N TYR A 676 -6.14 24.43 -12.06
CA TYR A 676 -7.59 24.41 -12.21
C TYR A 676 -8.17 25.81 -12.49
N ASN A 677 -7.70 26.83 -11.78
CA ASN A 677 -8.12 28.21 -12.02
C ASN A 677 -7.70 28.69 -13.42
N GLU A 678 -6.48 28.35 -13.86
CA GLU A 678 -5.99 28.70 -15.19
C GLU A 678 -6.72 27.95 -16.31
N ALA A 679 -7.01 26.66 -16.11
CA ALA A 679 -7.86 25.88 -17.02
C ALA A 679 -9.26 26.49 -17.20
N ASN A 680 -9.85 27.02 -16.12
CA ASN A 680 -11.12 27.74 -16.21
C ASN A 680 -10.99 29.07 -16.95
N ARG A 681 -9.91 29.85 -16.73
CA ARG A 681 -9.61 31.10 -17.47
C ARG A 681 -9.58 30.83 -18.98
N VAL A 682 -8.76 29.86 -19.41
CA VAL A 682 -8.65 29.44 -20.80
C VAL A 682 -9.98 28.94 -21.35
N GLY A 683 -10.69 28.10 -20.60
CA GLY A 683 -11.97 27.53 -21.00
C GLY A 683 -13.06 28.59 -21.23
N ASP A 684 -13.11 29.64 -20.41
CA ASP A 684 -14.08 30.73 -20.57
C ASP A 684 -13.69 31.70 -21.68
N LEU A 685 -12.39 32.00 -21.86
CA LEU A 685 -11.90 32.79 -22.99
C LEU A 685 -12.16 32.09 -24.34
N PHE A 686 -11.98 30.77 -24.40
CA PHE A 686 -12.29 29.97 -25.58
C PHE A 686 -13.79 29.99 -25.94
N LYS A 687 -14.68 29.93 -24.94
CA LYS A 687 -16.14 30.05 -25.14
C LYS A 687 -16.52 31.44 -25.69
N GLN A 688 -15.98 32.51 -25.11
CA GLN A 688 -16.30 33.89 -25.52
C GLN A 688 -15.85 34.18 -26.96
N THR A 689 -14.71 33.63 -27.38
CA THR A 689 -14.08 33.89 -28.69
C THR A 689 -14.44 32.87 -29.76
N ASN A 690 -15.26 31.85 -29.43
CA ASN A 690 -15.53 30.67 -30.27
C ASN A 690 -14.25 29.96 -30.79
N GLY A 691 -13.12 30.13 -30.10
CA GLY A 691 -11.81 29.59 -30.50
C GLY A 691 -11.16 30.26 -31.72
N TYR A 692 -11.58 31.49 -32.08
CA TYR A 692 -10.96 32.27 -33.18
C TYR A 692 -9.90 33.27 -32.74
N ALA A 693 -9.83 33.62 -31.45
CA ALA A 693 -8.75 34.42 -30.90
C ALA A 693 -7.50 33.56 -30.65
N TYR A 694 -6.32 34.15 -30.75
CA TYR A 694 -5.13 33.60 -30.12
C TYR A 694 -5.34 33.53 -28.60
N ILE A 695 -4.87 32.44 -27.99
CA ILE A 695 -4.88 32.22 -26.55
C ILE A 695 -3.49 31.71 -26.21
N ASN A 696 -2.74 32.44 -25.37
CA ASN A 696 -1.47 31.91 -24.89
C ASN A 696 -1.74 30.79 -23.87
N LEU A 697 -1.18 29.61 -24.13
CA LEU A 697 -1.30 28.43 -23.26
C LEU A 697 0.00 28.14 -22.49
N GLN A 698 1.08 28.86 -22.77
CA GLN A 698 2.42 28.68 -22.16
C GLN A 698 2.37 28.65 -20.62
N LEU A 699 1.63 29.58 -19.98
CA LEU A 699 1.45 29.56 -18.52
C LEU A 699 0.74 28.29 -18.04
N ALA A 700 -0.32 27.87 -18.71
CA ALA A 700 -1.08 26.67 -18.35
C ALA A 700 -0.19 25.41 -18.43
N VAL A 701 0.76 25.39 -19.38
CA VAL A 701 1.73 24.29 -19.50
C VAL A 701 2.82 24.37 -18.45
N TYR A 702 3.44 25.52 -18.19
CA TYR A 702 4.43 25.64 -17.10
C TYR A 702 3.86 25.19 -15.75
N ILE A 703 2.61 25.54 -15.44
CA ILE A 703 1.93 25.06 -14.21
C ILE A 703 1.75 23.53 -14.25
N ASN A 704 1.40 22.96 -15.40
CA ASN A 704 1.25 21.52 -15.60
C ASN A 704 2.58 20.76 -15.44
N ASP A 705 3.69 21.30 -15.91
CA ASP A 705 5.01 20.65 -15.84
C ASP A 705 5.55 20.68 -14.41
N ILE A 706 5.48 21.84 -13.74
CA ILE A 706 5.83 21.96 -12.31
C ILE A 706 4.98 21.00 -11.47
N TYR A 707 3.68 20.87 -11.76
CA TYR A 707 2.79 19.89 -11.12
C TYR A 707 3.25 18.44 -11.37
N THR A 708 3.59 18.11 -12.62
CA THR A 708 4.05 16.78 -13.03
C THR A 708 5.37 16.41 -12.37
N TYR A 709 6.35 17.32 -12.32
CA TYR A 709 7.62 17.11 -11.63
C TYR A 709 7.44 16.89 -10.12
N ILE A 710 6.59 17.67 -9.46
CA ILE A 710 6.32 17.54 -8.01
C ILE A 710 5.60 16.23 -7.69
N ILE A 711 4.69 15.77 -8.55
CA ILE A 711 4.04 14.46 -8.41
C ILE A 711 5.04 13.32 -8.69
N GLY A 712 5.87 13.42 -9.72
CA GLY A 712 6.93 12.44 -10.01
C GLY A 712 7.92 12.31 -8.83
N PHE A 713 8.36 13.43 -8.26
CA PHE A 713 9.19 13.47 -7.07
C PHE A 713 8.48 12.84 -5.85
N SER A 714 7.22 13.18 -5.61
CA SER A 714 6.40 12.60 -4.53
C SER A 714 6.22 11.09 -4.70
N CYS A 715 6.07 10.63 -5.94
CA CYS A 715 6.01 9.21 -6.30
C CYS A 715 7.33 8.51 -5.98
N PHE A 716 8.45 9.04 -6.44
CA PHE A 716 9.79 8.50 -6.19
C PHE A 716 10.14 8.37 -4.70
N PHE A 717 9.89 9.41 -3.90
CA PHE A 717 10.11 9.32 -2.44
C PHE A 717 9.08 8.41 -1.74
N GLY A 718 7.89 8.27 -2.31
CA GLY A 718 6.93 7.23 -1.94
C GLY A 718 7.49 5.83 -2.15
N THR A 719 7.98 5.53 -3.37
CA THR A 719 8.53 4.21 -3.70
C THR A 719 9.75 3.88 -2.84
N LEU A 720 10.69 4.82 -2.65
CA LEU A 720 11.85 4.66 -1.78
C LEU A 720 11.46 4.34 -0.33
N LYS A 721 10.40 4.97 0.19
CA LYS A 721 9.92 4.71 1.55
C LYS A 721 9.30 3.32 1.72
N LEU A 722 8.95 2.58 0.65
CA LEU A 722 8.63 1.14 0.75
C LEU A 722 9.81 0.31 1.27
N VAL A 723 11.05 0.69 0.94
CA VAL A 723 12.28 -0.01 1.39
C VAL A 723 12.37 -0.05 2.92
N ARG A 724 11.75 0.90 3.64
CA ARG A 724 11.66 0.88 5.11
C ARG A 724 10.95 -0.37 5.63
N PHE A 725 9.92 -0.88 4.94
CA PHE A 725 9.23 -2.11 5.35
C PHE A 725 10.05 -3.37 5.06
N CYS A 726 10.96 -3.32 4.07
CA CYS A 726 11.93 -4.38 3.82
C CYS A 726 12.90 -4.61 4.99
N ARG A 727 13.06 -3.64 5.92
CA ARG A 727 13.82 -3.80 7.18
C ARG A 727 13.28 -4.92 8.08
N LEU A 728 12.03 -5.35 7.89
CA LEU A 728 11.49 -6.53 8.60
C LEU A 728 12.24 -7.82 8.25
N ASN A 729 12.83 -7.92 7.05
CA ASN A 729 13.72 -9.00 6.70
C ASN A 729 15.12 -8.75 7.29
N ARG A 730 15.54 -9.61 8.21
CA ARG A 730 16.86 -9.58 8.86
C ARG A 730 18.05 -9.40 7.90
N ARG A 731 18.01 -10.02 6.72
CA ARG A 731 19.09 -9.91 5.72
C ARG A 731 19.17 -8.52 5.09
N LEU A 732 18.03 -7.88 4.83
CA LEU A 732 17.96 -6.53 4.28
C LEU A 732 18.20 -5.48 5.38
N SER A 733 17.71 -5.73 6.60
CA SER A 733 18.01 -4.91 7.77
C SER A 733 19.51 -4.80 8.02
N PHE A 734 20.26 -5.90 7.87
CA PHE A 734 21.73 -5.89 7.94
C PHE A 734 22.35 -4.92 6.93
N VAL A 735 21.91 -4.94 5.66
CA VAL A 735 22.42 -4.03 4.61
C VAL A 735 22.06 -2.56 4.91
N ILE A 736 20.81 -2.30 5.33
CA ILE A 736 20.36 -0.95 5.71
C ILE A 736 21.17 -0.42 6.90
N GLU A 737 21.45 -1.26 7.91
CA GLU A 737 22.25 -0.86 9.08
C GLU A 737 23.72 -0.63 8.72
N THR A 738 24.29 -1.39 7.77
CA THR A 738 25.64 -1.11 7.25
C THR A 738 25.72 0.23 6.53
N ILE A 739 24.75 0.57 5.69
CA ILE A 739 24.68 1.88 5.02
C ILE A 739 24.45 2.98 6.06
N HIS A 740 23.61 2.75 7.07
CA HIS A 740 23.35 3.73 8.13
C HIS A 740 24.58 4.02 9.00
N HIS A 741 25.46 3.03 9.21
CA HIS A 741 26.76 3.23 9.83
C HIS A 741 27.71 3.98 8.90
N ALA A 742 27.86 3.50 7.66
CA ALA A 742 28.76 4.06 6.65
C ALA A 742 28.41 5.51 6.25
N ARG A 743 27.17 5.97 6.46
CA ARG A 743 26.69 7.27 5.95
C ARG A 743 27.55 8.47 6.31
N LYS A 744 28.18 8.48 7.49
CA LYS A 744 29.05 9.60 7.90
C LYS A 744 30.33 9.60 7.05
N ASP A 745 30.96 8.45 6.96
CA ASP A 745 32.22 8.25 6.24
C ASP A 745 32.02 8.42 4.73
N LEU A 746 30.89 7.94 4.19
CA LEU A 746 30.48 8.15 2.79
C LEU A 746 30.18 9.61 2.46
N VAL A 747 29.53 10.37 3.36
CA VAL A 747 29.27 11.81 3.15
C VAL A 747 30.57 12.60 3.23
N LEU A 748 31.46 12.29 4.18
CA LEU A 748 32.79 12.92 4.29
C LEU A 748 33.65 12.62 3.06
N PHE A 749 33.69 11.35 2.63
CA PHE A 749 34.37 10.95 1.40
C PHE A 749 33.78 11.64 0.16
N GLY A 750 32.44 11.71 0.06
CA GLY A 750 31.74 12.42 -1.00
C GLY A 750 32.14 13.90 -1.09
N MET A 751 32.22 14.60 0.04
CA MET A 751 32.70 15.99 0.10
C MET A 751 34.14 16.12 -0.40
N MET A 752 35.04 15.21 -0.01
CA MET A 752 36.43 15.20 -0.50
C MET A 752 36.50 14.92 -2.01
N PHE A 753 35.71 13.97 -2.51
CA PHE A 753 35.62 13.65 -3.94
C PHE A 753 35.06 14.84 -4.73
N SER A 754 34.02 15.52 -4.24
CA SER A 754 33.45 16.71 -4.90
C SER A 754 34.47 17.82 -5.10
N ILE A 755 35.41 18.04 -4.17
CA ILE A 755 36.49 19.03 -4.34
C ILE A 755 37.39 18.66 -5.53
N ILE A 756 37.78 17.38 -5.63
CA ILE A 756 38.58 16.86 -6.74
C ILE A 756 37.80 16.94 -8.06
N PHE A 757 36.52 16.54 -8.05
CA PHE A 757 35.64 16.57 -9.21
C PHE A 757 35.42 17.99 -9.74
N ILE A 758 35.20 18.98 -8.87
CA ILE A 758 35.11 20.40 -9.24
C ILE A 758 36.43 20.91 -9.84
N ALA A 759 37.58 20.51 -9.29
CA ALA A 759 38.88 20.85 -9.88
C ALA A 759 39.04 20.27 -11.30
N PHE A 760 38.53 19.06 -11.56
CA PHE A 760 38.48 18.49 -12.91
C PHE A 760 37.46 19.16 -13.83
N ILE A 761 36.28 19.57 -13.34
CA ILE A 761 35.32 20.40 -14.11
C ILE A 761 36.01 21.68 -14.58
N CYS A 762 36.65 22.42 -13.66
CA CYS A 762 37.37 23.64 -14.01
C CYS A 762 38.53 23.38 -14.99
N LEU A 763 39.25 22.27 -14.83
CA LEU A 763 40.33 21.89 -15.75
C LEU A 763 39.80 21.59 -17.16
N PHE A 764 38.79 20.72 -17.29
CA PHE A 764 38.23 20.34 -18.59
C PHE A 764 37.58 21.53 -19.29
N TYR A 765 36.83 22.36 -18.55
CA TYR A 765 36.25 23.59 -19.07
C TYR A 765 37.34 24.51 -19.66
N LEU A 766 38.37 24.85 -18.87
CA LEU A 766 39.44 25.75 -19.31
C LEU A 766 40.30 25.18 -20.46
N LEU A 767 40.35 23.85 -20.64
CA LEU A 767 41.10 23.22 -21.72
C LEU A 767 40.29 23.01 -23.01
N PHE A 768 38.96 22.86 -22.92
CA PHE A 768 38.14 22.39 -24.05
C PHE A 768 36.95 23.28 -24.41
N VAL A 769 36.66 24.36 -23.67
CA VAL A 769 35.54 25.29 -23.96
C VAL A 769 35.55 25.81 -25.41
N SER A 770 36.71 26.01 -26.02
CA SER A 770 36.85 26.49 -27.40
C SER A 770 36.82 25.40 -28.48
N SER A 771 36.69 24.12 -28.09
CA SER A 771 36.97 22.99 -28.99
C SER A 771 35.99 21.82 -28.88
N LEU A 772 35.25 21.70 -27.76
CA LEU A 772 34.19 20.72 -27.57
C LEU A 772 32.92 21.43 -27.10
N SER A 773 31.80 21.22 -27.80
CA SER A 773 30.49 21.73 -27.39
C SER A 773 30.05 21.17 -26.03
N THR A 774 30.41 19.93 -25.73
CA THR A 774 30.19 19.28 -24.41
C THR A 774 30.97 19.93 -23.26
N CYS A 775 31.80 20.94 -23.53
CA CYS A 775 32.51 21.77 -22.55
C CYS A 775 32.15 23.27 -22.66
N ALA A 776 31.08 23.62 -23.39
CA ALA A 776 30.66 25.01 -23.59
C ALA A 776 30.23 25.69 -22.29
N THR A 777 29.50 24.97 -21.42
CA THR A 777 29.18 25.42 -20.05
C THR A 777 29.81 24.53 -18.97
N LEU A 778 29.92 25.06 -17.75
CA LEU A 778 30.36 24.29 -16.58
C LEU A 778 29.39 23.14 -16.23
N MET A 779 28.10 23.26 -16.57
CA MET A 779 27.10 22.21 -16.32
C MET A 779 27.26 21.04 -17.29
N GLU A 780 27.39 21.31 -18.58
CA GLU A 780 27.66 20.29 -19.61
C GLU A 780 29.01 19.63 -19.37
N THR A 781 30.04 20.40 -18.99
CA THR A 781 31.36 19.85 -18.60
C THR A 781 31.21 18.87 -17.43
N ALA A 782 30.36 19.18 -16.44
CA ALA A 782 30.09 18.29 -15.33
C ALA A 782 29.31 17.03 -15.77
N GLN A 783 28.32 17.17 -16.67
CA GLN A 783 27.61 16.04 -17.26
C GLN A 783 28.57 15.12 -18.03
N MET A 784 29.40 15.67 -18.92
CA MET A 784 30.42 14.94 -19.67
C MET A 784 31.37 14.17 -18.75
N LEU A 785 31.82 14.78 -17.63
CA LEU A 785 32.67 14.09 -16.66
C LEU A 785 31.93 12.99 -15.86
N PHE A 786 30.63 13.12 -15.64
CA PHE A 786 29.80 12.03 -15.10
C PHE A 786 29.61 10.89 -16.11
N GLU A 787 29.40 11.21 -17.39
CA GLU A 787 29.28 10.21 -18.47
C GLU A 787 30.61 9.45 -18.67
N ILE A 788 31.75 10.14 -18.63
CA ILE A 788 33.10 9.53 -18.61
C ILE A 788 33.26 8.60 -17.40
N LEU A 789 32.76 8.98 -16.22
CA LEU A 789 32.81 8.14 -15.01
C LEU A 789 31.90 6.90 -15.12
N LEU A 790 30.88 6.93 -15.99
CA LEU A 790 30.07 5.78 -16.40
C LEU A 790 30.66 5.01 -17.60
N MET A 791 31.87 5.37 -18.06
CA MET A 791 32.55 4.86 -19.26
C MET A 791 31.79 5.07 -20.58
N ASN A 792 30.92 6.09 -20.66
CA ASN A 792 30.23 6.48 -21.88
C ASN A 792 30.81 7.81 -22.40
N PHE A 793 31.68 7.77 -23.42
CA PHE A 793 32.31 8.97 -23.99
C PHE A 793 32.87 8.69 -25.39
N ASP A 794 32.97 9.73 -26.24
CA ASP A 794 33.75 9.65 -27.47
C ASP A 794 35.21 10.08 -27.24
N GLY A 795 36.10 9.08 -27.18
CA GLY A 795 37.53 9.32 -27.04
C GLY A 795 38.16 10.05 -28.22
N ASN A 796 37.58 9.96 -29.43
CA ASN A 796 38.15 10.58 -30.63
C ASN A 796 37.99 12.10 -30.57
N ALA A 797 36.85 12.61 -30.12
CA ALA A 797 36.61 14.03 -29.93
C ALA A 797 37.66 14.67 -28.99
N ILE A 798 37.98 14.01 -27.87
CA ILE A 798 38.98 14.49 -26.89
C ILE A 798 40.41 14.48 -27.47
N VAL A 799 40.78 13.43 -28.22
CA VAL A 799 42.08 13.35 -28.92
C VAL A 799 42.21 14.44 -29.99
N ASN A 800 41.15 14.68 -30.75
CA ASN A 800 41.13 15.70 -31.81
C ASN A 800 41.19 17.12 -31.24
N ALA A 801 40.53 17.38 -30.09
CA ALA A 801 40.58 18.68 -29.41
C ALA A 801 41.98 19.02 -28.88
N SER A 802 42.72 18.04 -28.32
CA SER A 802 44.17 18.21 -28.11
C SER A 802 44.91 16.86 -28.09
N PRO A 803 45.84 16.60 -29.04
CA PRO A 803 46.48 15.28 -29.20
C PRO A 803 47.29 14.76 -28.01
N PHE A 804 47.76 15.65 -27.14
CA PHE A 804 48.55 15.29 -25.95
C PHE A 804 47.78 15.53 -24.65
N LEU A 805 47.24 16.74 -24.47
CA LEU A 805 46.71 17.18 -23.19
C LEU A 805 45.35 16.54 -22.86
N GLY A 806 44.55 16.22 -23.87
CA GLY A 806 43.27 15.50 -23.76
C GLY A 806 43.45 14.08 -23.25
N PRO A 807 44.21 13.21 -23.96
CA PRO A 807 44.53 11.87 -23.47
C PRO A 807 45.18 11.87 -22.09
N PHE A 808 46.02 12.88 -21.78
CA PHE A 808 46.64 13.02 -20.47
C PHE A 808 45.63 13.37 -19.37
N SER A 809 44.82 14.42 -19.54
CA SER A 809 43.83 14.84 -18.53
C SER A 809 42.74 13.79 -18.33
N PHE A 810 42.32 13.13 -19.41
CA PHE A 810 41.40 11.99 -19.40
C PHE A 810 41.96 10.79 -18.63
N THR A 811 43.20 10.35 -18.93
CA THR A 811 43.83 9.23 -18.23
C THR A 811 44.04 9.56 -16.75
N LEU A 812 44.42 10.80 -16.44
CA LEU A 812 44.55 11.30 -15.08
C LEU A 812 43.20 11.30 -14.34
N PHE A 813 42.12 11.71 -15.01
CA PHE A 813 40.77 11.70 -14.45
C PHE A 813 40.24 10.28 -14.21
N ILE A 814 40.49 9.31 -15.09
CA ILE A 814 40.12 7.91 -14.83
C ILE A 814 40.95 7.33 -13.67
N LEU A 815 42.27 7.54 -13.67
CA LEU A 815 43.16 7.00 -12.63
C LEU A 815 42.86 7.60 -11.24
N LEU A 816 42.58 8.91 -11.15
CA LEU A 816 42.25 9.55 -9.88
C LEU A 816 40.76 9.43 -9.53
N GLY A 817 39.86 9.60 -10.49
CA GLY A 817 38.42 9.56 -10.30
C GLY A 817 37.90 8.15 -10.03
N GLU A 818 38.07 7.23 -10.98
CA GLU A 818 37.49 5.89 -10.91
C GLU A 818 38.19 5.01 -9.86
N PHE A 819 39.51 4.84 -9.96
CA PHE A 819 40.23 3.93 -9.07
C PHE A 819 40.21 4.41 -7.62
N THR A 820 40.33 5.71 -7.32
CA THR A 820 40.26 6.14 -5.91
C THR A 820 38.83 6.07 -5.38
N CYS A 821 37.81 6.44 -6.18
CA CYS A 821 36.42 6.39 -5.76
C CYS A 821 35.94 4.96 -5.49
N LEU A 822 36.14 4.03 -6.43
CA LEU A 822 35.76 2.63 -6.24
C LEU A 822 36.48 2.00 -5.04
N ASN A 823 37.81 2.16 -4.94
CA ASN A 823 38.57 1.54 -3.84
C ASN A 823 38.21 2.12 -2.47
N MET A 824 38.02 3.44 -2.35
CA MET A 824 37.60 4.07 -1.09
C MET A 824 36.17 3.69 -0.71
N PHE A 825 35.22 3.75 -1.66
CA PHE A 825 33.83 3.38 -1.45
C PHE A 825 33.68 1.92 -0.99
N ILE A 826 34.35 0.98 -1.69
CA ILE A 826 34.39 -0.44 -1.32
C ILE A 826 35.05 -0.64 0.05
N THR A 827 36.09 0.13 0.39
CA THR A 827 36.77 0.01 1.69
C THR A 827 35.88 0.49 2.85
N ILE A 828 35.22 1.64 2.72
CA ILE A 828 34.28 2.18 3.72
C ILE A 828 33.10 1.22 3.95
N ILE A 829 32.53 0.67 2.87
CA ILE A 829 31.45 -0.31 2.95
C ILE A 829 31.93 -1.62 3.58
N ASN A 830 33.12 -2.11 3.22
CA ASN A 830 33.65 -3.33 3.82
C ASN A 830 33.93 -3.18 5.33
N ASP A 831 34.42 -2.03 5.79
CA ASP A 831 34.71 -1.86 7.21
C ASP A 831 33.45 -1.69 8.06
N SER A 832 32.50 -0.87 7.60
CA SER A 832 31.17 -0.78 8.22
C SER A 832 30.43 -2.14 8.21
N LEU A 833 30.57 -2.95 7.16
CA LEU A 833 30.06 -4.33 7.10
C LEU A 833 30.70 -5.22 8.16
N ARG A 834 32.03 -5.13 8.36
CA ARG A 834 32.73 -5.84 9.45
C ARG A 834 32.24 -5.41 10.83
N PHE A 835 32.01 -4.11 11.05
CA PHE A 835 31.50 -3.57 12.31
C PHE A 835 30.08 -4.06 12.63
N VAL A 836 29.12 -3.85 11.73
CA VAL A 836 27.72 -4.25 11.93
C VAL A 836 27.60 -5.78 12.06
N ARG A 837 28.41 -6.56 11.35
CA ARG A 837 28.45 -8.03 11.50
C ARG A 837 28.88 -8.47 12.90
N LYS A 838 29.76 -7.73 13.58
CA LYS A 838 30.13 -7.99 14.99
C LYS A 838 28.98 -7.65 15.94
N ASN A 839 28.27 -6.54 15.72
CA ASN A 839 27.17 -6.11 16.60
C ASN A 839 25.90 -6.96 16.43
N MET A 840 25.49 -7.26 15.20
CA MET A 840 24.34 -8.14 14.92
C MET A 840 24.56 -9.60 15.35
N ARG A 841 25.82 -10.02 15.58
CA ARG A 841 26.13 -11.29 16.24
C ARG A 841 25.84 -11.28 17.74
N LYS A 842 25.88 -10.13 18.40
CA LYS A 842 25.46 -9.99 19.82
C LYS A 842 23.94 -9.95 19.95
N SER A 843 23.23 -9.33 19.00
CA SER A 843 21.76 -9.34 18.96
C SER A 843 21.15 -10.62 18.37
N LEU A 844 21.94 -11.67 18.08
CA LEU A 844 21.42 -12.97 17.63
C LEU A 844 20.47 -13.63 18.67
N ASN A 845 20.62 -13.27 19.94
CA ASN A 845 19.87 -13.84 21.05
C ASN A 845 18.52 -13.13 21.30
N GLU A 846 18.17 -12.08 20.54
CA GLU A 846 16.92 -11.33 20.71
C GLU A 846 16.14 -11.17 19.40
N ASP A 847 14.93 -11.75 19.39
CA ASP A 847 13.74 -11.23 18.71
C ASP A 847 13.76 -11.00 17.18
N ASP A 848 13.75 -12.09 16.39
CA ASP A 848 13.33 -12.04 14.98
C ASP A 848 11.80 -11.79 14.86
N MET A 849 11.40 -10.52 14.91
CA MET A 849 10.00 -10.08 14.86
C MET A 849 9.25 -10.60 13.62
N LEU A 850 9.89 -10.65 12.44
CA LEU A 850 9.27 -11.20 11.23
C LEU A 850 8.97 -12.70 11.34
N VAL A 851 9.83 -13.47 12.02
CA VAL A 851 9.57 -14.90 12.31
C VAL A 851 8.38 -15.03 13.26
N TYR A 852 8.31 -14.20 14.30
CA TYR A 852 7.15 -14.14 15.20
C TYR A 852 5.84 -13.81 14.45
N MET A 853 5.85 -12.83 13.54
CA MET A 853 4.69 -12.49 12.72
C MET A 853 4.25 -13.63 11.79
N LEU A 854 5.19 -14.22 11.04
CA LEU A 854 4.90 -15.35 10.14
C LEU A 854 4.34 -16.55 10.91
N HIS A 855 4.87 -16.81 12.10
CA HIS A 855 4.45 -17.90 12.96
C HIS A 855 3.03 -17.68 13.53
N LYS A 856 2.71 -16.47 14.00
CA LYS A 856 1.34 -16.07 14.37
C LYS A 856 0.37 -16.15 13.17
N PHE A 857 0.81 -15.79 11.97
CA PHE A 857 0.02 -15.89 10.74
C PHE A 857 -0.26 -17.35 10.33
N GLN A 858 0.73 -18.24 10.37
CA GLN A 858 0.57 -19.67 10.14
C GLN A 858 -0.39 -20.34 11.14
N TYR A 859 -0.33 -19.90 12.41
CA TYR A 859 -1.29 -20.32 13.44
C TYR A 859 -2.72 -19.81 13.13
N TRP A 860 -2.85 -18.57 12.64
CA TRP A 860 -4.16 -17.96 12.36
C TRP A 860 -4.89 -18.62 11.17
N ILE A 861 -4.15 -19.01 10.12
CA ILE A 861 -4.69 -19.75 8.97
C ILE A 861 -4.93 -21.23 9.30
N GLY A 862 -4.26 -21.78 10.31
CA GLY A 862 -4.48 -23.14 10.81
C GLY A 862 -3.62 -24.24 10.16
N PHE A 863 -2.64 -23.88 9.33
CA PHE A 863 -1.64 -24.83 8.81
C PHE A 863 -0.58 -25.22 9.85
N GLY A 864 -0.41 -24.45 10.92
CA GLY A 864 0.59 -24.71 11.97
C GLY A 864 0.26 -25.94 12.85
N ARG A 865 1.07 -27.00 12.76
CA ARG A 865 1.07 -28.07 13.79
C ARG A 865 1.52 -27.48 15.13
N ARG A 866 0.67 -27.54 16.16
CA ARG A 866 0.98 -27.14 17.56
C ARG A 866 2.30 -27.73 18.10
N SER A 867 2.80 -28.84 17.56
CA SER A 867 4.06 -29.49 17.95
C SER A 867 5.33 -28.79 17.46
N ALA A 868 5.28 -28.00 16.37
CA ALA A 868 6.45 -27.26 15.88
C ALA A 868 6.78 -26.08 16.81
N ILE A 869 5.73 -25.35 17.22
CA ILE A 869 5.76 -24.28 18.24
C ILE A 869 6.43 -24.80 19.50
N LYS A 870 5.92 -25.94 20.00
CA LYS A 870 6.38 -26.56 21.24
C LYS A 870 7.86 -26.91 21.22
N ARG A 871 8.40 -27.40 20.09
CA ARG A 871 9.85 -27.67 19.95
C ARG A 871 10.69 -26.39 19.89
N PHE A 872 10.15 -25.29 19.39
CA PHE A 872 10.84 -24.00 19.36
C PHE A 872 10.86 -23.36 20.76
N GLU A 873 9.71 -23.34 21.44
CA GLU A 873 9.56 -22.91 22.84
C GLU A 873 10.42 -23.79 23.78
N GLU A 874 10.35 -25.13 23.68
CA GLU A 874 11.17 -26.06 24.46
C GLU A 874 12.68 -25.88 24.18
N ASN A 875 13.09 -25.49 22.97
CA ASN A 875 14.49 -25.17 22.66
C ASN A 875 14.92 -23.79 23.18
N GLU A 876 14.04 -22.78 23.14
CA GLU A 876 14.33 -21.43 23.63
C GLU A 876 14.37 -21.41 25.18
N GLU A 877 13.44 -22.09 25.86
CA GLU A 877 13.50 -22.31 27.30
C GLU A 877 14.77 -23.07 27.70
N ARG A 878 15.17 -24.10 26.94
CA ARG A 878 16.39 -24.89 27.21
C ARG A 878 17.68 -24.10 26.94
N MET A 879 17.69 -23.22 25.94
CA MET A 879 18.81 -22.31 25.71
C MET A 879 18.91 -21.25 26.81
N ARG A 880 17.79 -20.70 27.30
CA ARG A 880 17.78 -19.73 28.41
C ARG A 880 18.15 -20.37 29.75
N SER A 881 17.65 -21.58 30.05
CA SER A 881 17.99 -22.30 31.29
C SER A 881 19.46 -22.72 31.36
N THR A 882 20.13 -22.89 30.21
CA THR A 882 21.56 -23.21 30.15
C THR A 882 22.45 -21.98 30.43
N TYR A 883 21.92 -20.76 30.32
CA TYR A 883 22.67 -19.51 30.52
C TYR A 883 22.40 -18.80 31.86
N TYR A 884 21.34 -19.15 32.58
CA TYR A 884 20.99 -18.56 33.87
C TYR A 884 20.50 -19.65 34.86
N GLU A 885 21.41 -20.20 35.66
CA GLU A 885 21.03 -20.73 36.98
C GLU A 885 20.50 -19.57 37.84
N PRO A 886 19.47 -19.78 38.68
CA PRO A 886 19.00 -18.75 39.60
C PRO A 886 20.06 -18.44 40.66
N VAL A 887 20.41 -17.16 40.79
CA VAL A 887 21.40 -16.63 41.74
C VAL A 887 21.01 -16.87 43.21
N GLU A 888 19.77 -17.29 43.47
CA GLU A 888 19.24 -17.59 44.81
C GLU A 888 19.98 -18.72 45.55
N HIS A 889 20.63 -19.67 44.84
CA HIS A 889 21.49 -20.69 45.46
C HIS A 889 23.00 -20.37 45.41
N PHE A 890 23.40 -19.18 44.94
CA PHE A 890 24.79 -18.76 44.99
C PHE A 890 25.32 -18.64 46.44
N PRO A 891 24.56 -18.09 47.42
CA PRO A 891 24.99 -18.09 48.82
C PRO A 891 25.16 -19.50 49.38
N ASP A 892 24.22 -20.42 49.10
CA ASP A 892 24.28 -21.78 49.64
C ASP A 892 25.43 -22.60 49.06
N LYS A 893 25.69 -22.50 47.74
CA LYS A 893 26.84 -23.15 47.09
C LYS A 893 28.16 -22.56 47.58
N VAL A 894 28.24 -21.25 47.84
CA VAL A 894 29.43 -20.60 48.41
C VAL A 894 29.63 -21.00 49.87
N ASN A 895 28.57 -21.04 50.68
CA ASN A 895 28.64 -21.49 52.07
C ASN A 895 29.03 -22.97 52.17
N GLN A 896 28.50 -23.85 51.32
CA GLN A 896 28.95 -25.25 51.23
C GLN A 896 30.40 -25.39 50.76
N LEU A 897 30.88 -24.50 49.88
CA LEU A 897 32.28 -24.47 49.46
C LEU A 897 33.19 -23.98 50.59
N LEU A 898 32.75 -22.99 51.38
CA LEU A 898 33.48 -22.50 52.56
C LEU A 898 33.51 -23.57 53.67
N ASP A 899 32.38 -24.22 54.00
CA ASP A 899 32.33 -25.37 54.92
C ASP A 899 33.22 -26.54 54.46
N ALA A 900 33.33 -26.77 53.15
CA ALA A 900 34.22 -27.78 52.59
C ALA A 900 35.70 -27.36 52.65
N LEU A 901 36.00 -26.08 52.44
CA LEU A 901 37.35 -25.52 52.56
C LEU A 901 37.82 -25.50 54.01
N ASP A 902 36.98 -25.11 54.96
CA ASP A 902 37.30 -25.13 56.40
C ASP A 902 37.54 -26.57 56.89
N LYS A 903 36.74 -27.55 56.45
CA LYS A 903 37.01 -28.97 56.72
C LYS A 903 38.37 -29.43 56.16
N VAL A 904 38.72 -29.03 54.93
CA VAL A 904 40.02 -29.35 54.33
C VAL A 904 41.18 -28.62 55.03
N TYR A 905 40.97 -27.41 55.52
CA TYR A 905 42.00 -26.65 56.25
C TYR A 905 42.23 -27.21 57.66
N ILE A 906 41.17 -27.66 58.34
CA ILE A 906 41.24 -28.32 59.65
C ILE A 906 41.89 -29.71 59.52
N ASP A 907 41.57 -30.51 58.50
CA ASP A 907 42.22 -31.80 58.23
C ASP A 907 43.71 -31.65 57.83
N GLN A 908 44.13 -30.49 57.31
CA GLN A 908 45.54 -30.20 57.02
C GLN A 908 46.35 -29.80 58.26
N GLN A 909 45.74 -29.31 59.34
CA GLN A 909 46.44 -29.04 60.59
C GLN A 909 46.56 -30.28 61.49
N THR A 910 45.64 -31.25 61.39
CA THR A 910 45.67 -32.49 62.19
C THR A 910 46.59 -33.58 61.63
N SER A 911 47.11 -33.42 60.41
CA SER A 911 47.94 -34.43 59.70
C SER A 911 49.43 -34.08 59.62
N ILE A 912 49.96 -33.31 60.58
CA ILE A 912 51.39 -32.92 60.65
C ILE A 912 52.33 -34.07 61.07
N PHE A 913 51.79 -35.25 61.45
CA PHE A 913 52.61 -36.43 61.76
C PHE A 913 52.43 -37.59 60.76
N GLU A 914 53.59 -38.02 60.23
CA GLU A 914 53.90 -39.21 59.41
C GLU A 914 53.66 -39.19 57.87
N PRO A 915 54.70 -39.49 57.05
CA PRO A 915 54.61 -39.54 55.59
C PRO A 915 54.63 -40.96 54.99
N LYS A 916 53.87 -41.17 53.89
CA LYS A 916 54.12 -42.13 52.78
C LYS A 916 53.03 -41.94 51.70
N SER A 917 53.25 -41.36 50.51
CA SER A 917 54.12 -41.77 49.37
C SER A 917 53.49 -42.77 48.36
N SER A 918 52.42 -42.40 47.63
CA SER A 918 51.92 -43.24 46.50
C SER A 918 51.01 -42.57 45.43
N ALA A 919 51.04 -41.25 45.21
CA ALA A 919 50.14 -40.59 44.23
C ALA A 919 50.83 -39.85 43.04
N ARG A 920 52.15 -39.95 42.87
CA ARG A 920 52.91 -39.10 41.93
C ARG A 920 53.08 -39.67 40.50
N ALA A 921 52.43 -40.79 40.17
CA ALA A 921 52.70 -41.56 38.94
C ALA A 921 51.74 -41.31 37.76
N ILE A 922 50.53 -40.76 37.97
CA ILE A 922 49.50 -40.69 36.92
C ILE A 922 49.50 -39.37 36.15
N TYR A 923 49.96 -38.26 36.75
CA TYR A 923 49.86 -36.92 36.17
C TYR A 923 50.90 -36.59 35.07
N LYS A 924 51.87 -37.46 34.78
CA LYS A 924 53.01 -37.15 33.89
C LYS A 924 52.82 -37.59 32.42
N LYS A 925 51.61 -38.00 32.01
CA LYS A 925 51.36 -38.61 30.67
C LYS A 925 50.31 -37.91 29.79
N ARG A 926 49.89 -36.69 30.13
CA ARG A 926 49.13 -35.79 29.22
C ARG A 926 49.70 -34.38 29.28
N TYR A 927 50.56 -34.07 28.30
CA TYR A 927 50.91 -32.75 27.75
C TYR A 927 51.03 -31.56 28.74
N GLY A 928 52.17 -30.90 28.96
CA GLY A 928 53.44 -30.89 28.22
C GLY A 928 53.73 -29.48 27.69
N MET A 929 54.57 -28.73 28.41
CA MET A 929 55.02 -27.34 28.15
C MET A 929 53.94 -26.23 28.26
N ASN A 930 54.26 -24.99 28.61
CA ASN A 930 55.40 -24.43 29.37
C ASN A 930 54.92 -23.13 30.04
N LYS A 931 55.51 -22.76 31.19
CA LYS A 931 55.34 -21.44 31.82
C LYS A 931 56.67 -20.69 31.70
N GLU A 932 56.64 -19.47 31.19
CA GLU A 932 57.66 -18.47 31.45
C GLU A 932 57.02 -17.07 31.44
N THR A 933 57.20 -16.37 32.57
CA THR A 933 57.48 -14.93 32.75
C THR A 933 56.66 -13.88 32.00
N VAL A 934 55.79 -13.11 32.69
CA VAL A 934 56.10 -11.85 33.44
C VAL A 934 56.33 -10.64 32.51
N VAL A 935 55.30 -9.77 32.41
CA VAL A 935 55.20 -8.50 33.17
C VAL A 935 53.78 -8.40 33.71
#